data_AF-A0A819AVV8-F1
#
_entry.id   AF-A0A819AVV8-F1
#
_cell.length_a   1.000
_cell.length_b   1.000
_cell.length_c   1.000
_cell.angle_alpha   90.00
_cell.angle_beta   90.00
_cell.angle_gamma   90.00
#
_symmetry.space_group_name_H-M   'P 1'
#
loop_
_entity.id
_entity.type
_entity.pdbx_description
1 polymer ?
#
loop_
_entity_poly.entity_id
_entity_poly.type
_entity_poly.pdbx_seq_one_letter_code
_entity_poly.pdbx_strand_id
1 'polypeptide(L)'
;MQKTSAWKSYLCLIFSSLAWNNIGHIHWEPWIPQIFTHILRSFSLPIGKMQMSLEEYNPIVSTSTKWIIAMIGNGSSCLQYLRDLLIAMKSFYHPSNTGAFQKDLVEFILGLAQNFVDRVHLHFSSIGSMIEPHRFTSIMTCLTHIARQIVQQTSAYSQGQIYVLPLLMSVLPGIDLNDLEKTSVTLEFLDTILMLITCVDCSSAVNIRNDLTEKIREKVIDFVSGVCLSSRARDIASGLVQALVKGNPVETLKYLMPRTCESIENILNHSESTILLTDYKGDIELTWYLILFAELVHARGDALMIYKPMIMSVFRQCIHFINKNSYETIAHAVEHLLESLTHVYPIDYRLTVENIDEPFVDFLPIRAWGQYVDFDKLQVQFHIPNDDEIDFACEFVNTFMYPELTLLNEKGLKISNDERLRSLTIIQSIAVGCFRMIPRIESEQIQNLIPSVVPYESKYQIQFPIYSQELKNLRMRLLIDIGKLLDLLIENNSDDVASMTTALKFYSLTSIYYGINESYVEFSRDEFTSHEQLLKNKLCGEGQNNRFLSIQKIGLQIEELELSNVGILNDIDKQVILKLFELSINRYSEVRCTAQTELFNVLKYYRFSFQVIVDRIVELFNTQDEVDHDQIKGCLYILLGDDSFFLPTKYSWTMKEKLWPSIARMAHANKISTQNLIDDIHEKICEETWGQQKITISFLCLLLQKFVPISSSCLETFVEFLVHDNIELRRYATIGITAFCRLQKPPRLYVEKSLEEILHKMDKPLPAMMNDEYCPGDRDDNLWVTIDDYKPPKTQIEWEQTCFLDKSFHGYYTWPKMIKYAVNKQERYTLNNIPDNVTILYDRFIDKNFVERVIQFMILDEDEDGSEINFDKTQFVMFKGLFRNFGLAFLDNFMEQLYMLIHEETKEKQAGSHRVAAEIVAGVICGSKYWTLEMVSQICSLYAITEVVLSEKSSVRFFA
;
A
#
# COMPACT_ATOMS: atom_id res chain seq x y z
N MET A 1 -16.70 38.61 -9.27
CA MET A 1 -16.74 37.20 -8.82
C MET A 1 -16.01 36.36 -9.87
N GLN A 2 -14.87 35.77 -9.54
CA GLN A 2 -14.18 34.81 -10.41
C GLN A 2 -14.40 33.41 -9.83
N LYS A 3 -15.44 32.69 -10.28
CA LYS A 3 -15.71 31.32 -9.82
C LYS A 3 -14.44 30.47 -9.90
N THR A 4 -14.11 29.76 -8.83
CA THR A 4 -13.09 28.71 -8.85
C THR A 4 -13.59 27.55 -9.71
N SER A 5 -12.75 27.14 -10.65
CA SER A 5 -13.03 26.03 -11.56
C SER A 5 -11.94 24.99 -11.40
N ALA A 6 -12.30 23.71 -11.47
CA ALA A 6 -11.39 22.60 -11.20
C ALA A 6 -10.13 22.59 -12.07
N TRP A 7 -10.12 23.28 -13.23
CA TRP A 7 -8.91 23.42 -14.07
C TRP A 7 -7.88 24.43 -13.56
N LYS A 8 -8.24 25.37 -12.67
CA LYS A 8 -7.31 26.39 -12.16
C LYS A 8 -6.19 25.77 -11.31
N SER A 9 -6.49 24.72 -10.55
CA SER A 9 -5.48 24.00 -9.76
C SER A 9 -4.42 23.34 -10.63
N TYR A 10 -4.83 22.70 -11.73
CA TYR A 10 -3.91 22.14 -12.73
C TYR A 10 -3.03 23.21 -13.38
N LEU A 11 -3.55 24.43 -13.64
CA LEU A 11 -2.71 25.53 -14.13
C LEU A 11 -1.70 26.00 -13.09
N CYS A 12 -2.07 26.10 -11.82
CA CYS A 12 -1.11 26.42 -10.75
C CYS A 12 0.01 25.38 -10.65
N LEU A 13 -0.30 24.09 -10.79
CA LEU A 13 0.69 23.00 -10.86
C LEU A 13 1.65 23.16 -12.06
N ILE A 14 1.12 23.49 -13.23
CA ILE A 14 1.90 23.73 -14.45
C ILE A 14 2.80 24.95 -14.28
N PHE A 15 2.28 26.11 -13.81
CA PHE A 15 3.08 27.32 -13.65
C PHE A 15 4.12 27.22 -12.55
N SER A 16 3.81 26.52 -11.44
CA SER A 16 4.79 26.21 -10.38
C SER A 16 5.95 25.37 -10.91
N SER A 17 5.64 24.31 -11.67
CA SER A 17 6.66 23.45 -12.29
C SER A 17 7.46 24.18 -13.38
N LEU A 18 6.80 25.02 -14.18
CA LEU A 18 7.43 25.86 -15.19
C LEU A 18 8.40 26.86 -14.55
N ALA A 19 7.98 27.54 -13.47
CA ALA A 19 8.81 28.48 -12.73
C ALA A 19 10.03 27.76 -12.13
N TRP A 20 9.83 26.61 -11.49
CA TRP A 20 10.89 25.82 -10.86
C TRP A 20 11.94 25.32 -11.87
N ASN A 21 11.51 24.88 -13.05
CA ASN A 21 12.41 24.37 -14.08
C ASN A 21 13.09 25.48 -14.90
N ASN A 22 12.63 26.74 -14.79
CA ASN A 22 13.10 27.88 -15.61
C ASN A 22 13.40 29.12 -14.74
N ILE A 23 13.97 28.90 -13.56
CA ILE A 23 14.35 29.95 -12.61
C ILE A 23 15.21 31.01 -13.29
N GLY A 24 14.82 32.29 -13.17
CA GLY A 24 15.54 33.42 -13.76
C GLY A 24 15.30 33.67 -15.27
N HIS A 25 14.67 32.74 -15.99
CA HIS A 25 14.37 32.91 -17.42
C HIS A 25 13.00 33.56 -17.70
N ILE A 26 12.05 33.48 -16.75
CA ILE A 26 10.70 34.02 -16.89
C ILE A 26 10.53 35.27 -16.02
N HIS A 27 10.10 36.38 -16.64
CA HIS A 27 9.85 37.65 -15.95
C HIS A 27 8.46 37.65 -15.28
N TRP A 28 8.40 37.11 -14.06
CA TRP A 28 7.17 36.96 -13.27
C TRP A 28 6.61 38.26 -12.69
N GLU A 29 7.41 39.33 -12.62
CA GLU A 29 7.12 40.59 -11.91
C GLU A 29 5.70 41.17 -12.14
N PRO A 30 5.14 41.21 -13.37
CA PRO A 30 3.79 41.75 -13.61
C PRO A 30 2.66 40.92 -12.99
N TRP A 31 2.93 39.64 -12.72
CA TRP A 31 1.96 38.64 -12.26
C TRP A 31 2.02 38.37 -10.76
N ILE A 32 3.16 38.65 -10.12
CA ILE A 32 3.39 38.48 -8.68
C ILE A 32 2.21 38.99 -7.82
N PRO A 33 1.67 40.21 -8.00
CA PRO A 33 0.57 40.70 -7.16
C PRO A 33 -0.69 39.84 -7.28
N GLN A 34 -0.98 39.30 -8.46
CA GLN A 34 -2.14 38.44 -8.71
C GLN A 34 -1.91 37.04 -8.14
N ILE A 35 -0.71 36.48 -8.28
CA ILE A 35 -0.32 35.17 -7.76
C ILE A 35 -0.42 35.16 -6.23
N PHE A 36 0.18 36.13 -5.55
CA PHE A 36 0.12 36.23 -4.08
C PHE A 36 -1.30 36.49 -3.56
N THR A 37 -2.11 37.29 -4.27
CA THR A 37 -3.53 37.48 -3.95
C THR A 37 -4.33 36.17 -4.10
N HIS A 38 -4.03 35.36 -5.12
CA HIS A 38 -4.68 34.07 -5.32
C HIS A 38 -4.29 33.05 -4.24
N ILE A 39 -3.00 32.99 -3.89
CA ILE A 39 -2.47 32.14 -2.82
C ILE A 39 -3.12 32.50 -1.47
N LEU A 40 -3.17 33.80 -1.11
CA LEU A 40 -3.84 34.25 0.13
C LEU A 40 -5.32 33.85 0.17
N ARG A 41 -6.05 33.98 -0.95
CA ARG A 41 -7.47 33.56 -1.03
C ARG A 41 -7.64 32.05 -0.93
N SER A 42 -6.67 31.25 -1.39
CA SER A 42 -6.78 29.79 -1.35
C SER A 42 -6.80 29.20 0.06
N PHE A 43 -6.26 29.91 1.05
CA PHE A 43 -6.33 29.53 2.47
C PHE A 43 -7.70 29.76 3.14
N SER A 44 -8.68 30.35 2.44
CA SER A 44 -10.03 30.62 2.97
C SER A 44 -10.09 31.25 4.37
N LEU A 45 -9.11 32.10 4.71
CA LEU A 45 -8.96 32.64 6.07
C LEU A 45 -10.20 33.46 6.48
N PRO A 46 -10.76 33.24 7.69
CA PRO A 46 -11.94 33.96 8.15
C PRO A 46 -11.59 35.42 8.45
N ILE A 47 -12.09 36.34 7.62
CA ILE A 47 -11.82 37.78 7.72
C ILE A 47 -13.15 38.54 7.90
N GLY A 48 -13.23 39.35 8.96
CA GLY A 48 -14.39 40.19 9.27
C GLY A 48 -15.42 39.54 10.20
N LYS A 49 -16.54 40.23 10.44
CA LYS A 49 -17.63 39.73 11.30
C LYS A 49 -18.60 38.86 10.50
N MET A 50 -18.61 37.55 10.76
CA MET A 50 -19.64 36.59 10.31
C MET A 50 -20.00 36.65 8.81
N GLN A 51 -19.00 36.72 7.93
CA GLN A 51 -19.18 36.37 6.53
C GLN A 51 -18.72 34.93 6.30
N MET A 52 -19.66 33.99 6.25
CA MET A 52 -19.34 32.62 5.82
C MET A 52 -19.32 32.54 4.30
N SER A 53 -18.19 32.12 3.74
CA SER A 53 -18.10 31.69 2.35
C SER A 53 -18.65 30.27 2.24
N LEU A 54 -19.60 30.04 1.32
CA LEU A 54 -20.01 28.70 0.91
C LEU A 54 -19.10 28.13 -0.21
N GLU A 55 -18.14 28.92 -0.70
CA GLU A 55 -17.09 28.41 -1.59
C GLU A 55 -15.95 27.84 -0.74
N GLU A 56 -15.83 26.52 -0.72
CA GLU A 56 -14.64 25.81 -0.22
C GLU A 56 -13.50 25.94 -1.25
N TYR A 57 -12.34 26.42 -0.80
CA TYR A 57 -11.11 26.41 -1.59
C TYR A 57 -10.23 25.30 -1.01
N ASN A 58 -9.80 24.35 -1.84
CA ASN A 58 -8.72 23.45 -1.47
C ASN A 58 -7.38 24.19 -1.68
N PRO A 59 -6.63 24.53 -0.61
CA PRO A 59 -5.36 25.23 -0.74
C PRO A 59 -4.31 24.32 -1.37
N ILE A 60 -3.65 24.78 -2.43
CA ILE A 60 -2.62 24.00 -3.13
C ILE A 60 -1.26 24.35 -2.55
N VAL A 61 -1.07 24.01 -1.27
CA VAL A 61 0.02 24.49 -0.41
C VAL A 61 1.40 24.15 -1.00
N SER A 62 1.67 22.86 -1.22
CA SER A 62 2.92 22.35 -1.81
C SER A 62 3.28 23.00 -3.16
N THR A 63 2.28 23.28 -3.99
CA THR A 63 2.46 23.92 -5.30
C THR A 63 2.75 25.42 -5.17
N SER A 64 2.05 26.09 -4.26
CA SER A 64 2.18 27.52 -4.01
C SER A 64 3.54 27.86 -3.41
N THR A 65 4.02 27.05 -2.46
CA THR A 65 5.34 27.21 -1.87
C THR A 65 6.44 27.05 -2.91
N LYS A 66 6.42 25.97 -3.70
CA LYS A 66 7.35 25.74 -4.82
C LYS A 66 7.36 26.89 -5.84
N TRP A 67 6.19 27.44 -6.19
CA TRP A 67 6.08 28.56 -7.14
C TRP A 67 6.67 29.85 -6.57
N ILE A 68 6.30 30.22 -5.33
CA ILE A 68 6.88 31.37 -4.63
C ILE A 68 8.39 31.26 -4.57
N ILE A 69 8.91 30.11 -4.14
CA ILE A 69 10.35 29.89 -4.01
C ILE A 69 11.03 30.00 -5.37
N ALA A 70 10.45 29.49 -6.46
CA ALA A 70 11.03 29.63 -7.80
C ALA A 70 11.10 31.09 -8.30
N MET A 71 10.15 31.96 -7.90
CA MET A 71 10.08 33.37 -8.34
C MET A 71 11.05 34.32 -7.62
N ILE A 72 11.60 33.94 -6.45
CA ILE A 72 12.56 34.78 -5.72
C ILE A 72 13.83 35.01 -6.58
N GLY A 73 14.33 36.24 -6.68
CA GLY A 73 15.54 36.51 -7.47
C GLY A 73 16.01 37.97 -7.38
N ASN A 74 17.22 38.23 -7.88
CA ASN A 74 17.80 39.57 -7.89
C ASN A 74 16.93 40.54 -8.71
N GLY A 75 16.40 41.57 -8.04
CA GLY A 75 15.55 42.58 -8.65
C GLY A 75 14.05 42.31 -8.65
N SER A 76 13.57 41.17 -8.14
CA SER A 76 12.13 40.88 -8.03
C SER A 76 11.53 41.31 -6.69
N SER A 77 10.31 41.84 -6.71
CA SER A 77 9.51 42.12 -5.50
C SER A 77 8.97 40.87 -4.79
N CYS A 78 9.21 39.66 -5.30
CA CYS A 78 8.68 38.41 -4.73
C CYS A 78 8.96 38.24 -3.21
N LEU A 79 10.13 38.67 -2.72
CA LEU A 79 10.45 38.64 -1.28
C LEU A 79 9.64 39.65 -0.46
N GLN A 80 9.31 40.81 -1.04
CA GLN A 80 8.44 41.79 -0.41
C GLN A 80 7.00 41.27 -0.33
N TYR A 81 6.47 40.73 -1.44
CA TYR A 81 5.14 40.12 -1.44
C TYR A 81 5.03 38.90 -0.51
N LEU A 82 6.09 38.09 -0.38
CA LEU A 82 6.15 37.02 0.61
C LEU A 82 6.16 37.55 2.05
N ARG A 83 6.93 38.60 2.33
CA ARG A 83 6.90 39.26 3.64
C ARG A 83 5.50 39.81 3.96
N ASP A 84 4.86 40.48 3.01
CA ASP A 84 3.54 41.08 3.20
C ASP A 84 2.45 40.01 3.37
N LEU A 85 2.55 38.90 2.64
CA LEU A 85 1.72 37.71 2.81
C LEU A 85 1.87 37.11 4.23
N LEU A 86 3.10 36.90 4.70
CA LEU A 86 3.38 36.37 6.03
C LEU A 86 2.93 37.34 7.14
N ILE A 87 3.01 38.67 6.92
CA ILE A 87 2.47 39.69 7.83
C ILE A 87 0.94 39.60 7.90
N ALA A 88 0.26 39.46 6.75
CA ALA A 88 -1.20 39.32 6.69
C ALA A 88 -1.69 38.03 7.37
N MET A 89 -0.91 36.95 7.28
CA MET A 89 -1.22 35.66 7.89
C MET A 89 -0.76 35.57 9.37
N LYS A 90 0.07 36.50 9.85
CA LYS A 90 0.74 36.45 11.17
C LYS A 90 -0.22 36.20 12.35
N SER A 91 -1.41 36.80 12.34
CA SER A 91 -2.40 36.59 13.41
C SER A 91 -2.89 35.15 13.48
N PHE A 92 -3.02 34.47 12.34
CA PHE A 92 -3.51 33.09 12.25
C PHE A 92 -2.46 32.04 12.66
N TYR A 93 -1.19 32.42 12.77
CA TYR A 93 -0.12 31.59 13.35
C TYR A 93 0.01 31.72 14.88
N HIS A 94 -0.75 32.60 15.53
CA HIS A 94 -0.70 32.71 16.99
C HIS A 94 -1.32 31.46 17.64
N PRO A 95 -0.69 30.82 18.65
CA PRO A 95 -1.19 29.56 19.23
C PRO A 95 -2.62 29.59 19.76
N SER A 96 -3.14 30.78 20.10
CA SER A 96 -4.54 30.96 20.54
C SER A 96 -5.58 31.05 19.41
N ASN A 97 -5.16 31.12 18.15
CA ASN A 97 -6.03 31.31 16.98
C ASN A 97 -6.11 30.02 16.16
N THR A 98 -6.61 28.95 16.77
CA THR A 98 -6.78 27.64 16.14
C THR A 98 -8.00 27.61 15.20
N GLY A 99 -7.96 26.75 14.18
CA GLY A 99 -9.02 26.61 13.19
C GLY A 99 -8.62 25.68 12.04
N ALA A 100 -9.56 25.41 11.12
CA ALA A 100 -9.33 24.48 10.00
C ALA A 100 -8.10 24.83 9.15
N PHE A 101 -7.84 26.13 8.94
CA PHE A 101 -6.68 26.65 8.22
C PHE A 101 -5.31 26.30 8.84
N GLN A 102 -5.25 25.92 10.12
CA GLN A 102 -3.99 25.77 10.85
C GLN A 102 -3.07 24.71 10.23
N LYS A 103 -3.64 23.61 9.72
CA LYS A 103 -2.87 22.55 9.04
C LYS A 103 -2.18 23.10 7.78
N ASP A 104 -2.94 23.77 6.92
CA ASP A 104 -2.45 24.33 5.65
C ASP A 104 -1.42 25.44 5.88
N LEU A 105 -1.60 26.24 6.93
CA LEU A 105 -0.64 27.26 7.34
C LEU A 105 0.70 26.65 7.80
N VAL A 106 0.68 25.58 8.59
CA VAL A 106 1.90 24.87 9.02
C VAL A 106 2.59 24.21 7.83
N GLU A 107 1.83 23.51 6.97
CA GLU A 107 2.35 22.93 5.72
C GLU A 107 2.94 24.01 4.80
N PHE A 108 2.39 25.23 4.79
CA PHE A 108 2.91 26.33 3.98
C PHE A 108 4.28 26.82 4.47
N ILE A 109 4.50 26.95 5.79
CA ILE A 109 5.82 27.32 6.32
C ILE A 109 6.83 26.20 6.06
N LEU A 110 6.48 24.95 6.35
CA LEU A 110 7.36 23.80 6.13
C LEU A 110 7.69 23.64 4.63
N GLY A 111 6.69 23.79 3.76
CA GLY A 111 6.86 23.74 2.31
C GLY A 111 7.69 24.90 1.76
N LEU A 112 7.56 26.13 2.29
CA LEU A 112 8.44 27.24 1.94
C LEU A 112 9.88 26.92 2.35
N ALA A 113 10.11 26.45 3.57
CA ALA A 113 11.44 26.12 4.06
C ALA A 113 12.08 24.97 3.27
N GLN A 114 11.34 23.88 3.04
CA GLN A 114 11.82 22.71 2.29
C GLN A 114 12.11 23.05 0.83
N ASN A 115 11.17 23.67 0.10
CA ASN A 115 11.44 24.09 -1.28
C ASN A 115 12.55 25.16 -1.33
N PHE A 116 12.66 26.05 -0.34
CA PHE A 116 13.77 27.00 -0.26
C PHE A 116 15.08 26.24 -0.14
N VAL A 117 15.21 25.29 0.79
CA VAL A 117 16.39 24.40 0.92
C VAL A 117 16.70 23.66 -0.39
N ASP A 118 15.71 23.07 -1.06
CA ASP A 118 15.91 22.35 -2.33
C ASP A 118 16.39 23.27 -3.46
N ARG A 119 15.98 24.54 -3.45
CA ARG A 119 16.52 25.57 -4.36
C ARG A 119 17.87 26.12 -3.90
N VAL A 120 18.08 26.21 -2.59
CA VAL A 120 19.28 26.69 -1.87
C VAL A 120 20.41 25.66 -1.88
N HIS A 121 20.17 24.45 -2.39
CA HIS A 121 21.18 23.59 -2.99
C HIS A 121 22.05 24.37 -4.02
N LEU A 122 21.57 25.50 -4.56
CA LEU A 122 22.39 26.48 -5.27
C LEU A 122 23.07 27.56 -4.38
N HIS A 123 22.46 28.13 -3.31
CA HIS A 123 23.09 29.13 -2.40
C HIS A 123 22.41 29.32 -0.99
N PHE A 124 23.16 29.16 0.12
CA PHE A 124 22.90 29.31 1.60
C PHE A 124 22.35 30.69 2.13
N SER A 125 21.84 30.95 3.38
CA SER A 125 21.31 30.19 4.57
C SER A 125 20.85 31.12 5.77
N SER A 126 20.41 30.56 6.94
CA SER A 126 20.62 31.00 8.38
C SER A 126 19.47 31.49 9.34
N ILE A 127 19.50 31.00 10.62
CA ILE A 127 19.03 31.54 11.96
C ILE A 127 17.50 31.82 12.21
N GLY A 128 16.85 31.64 13.40
CA GLY A 128 17.15 30.98 14.70
C GLY A 128 16.37 31.53 15.96
N SER A 129 16.17 30.68 17.01
CA SER A 129 16.01 30.97 18.48
C SER A 129 14.64 31.03 19.27
N MET A 130 14.68 30.43 20.49
CA MET A 130 14.06 30.79 21.81
C MET A 130 12.71 30.24 22.41
N ILE A 131 12.88 29.42 23.47
CA ILE A 131 12.29 29.41 24.85
C ILE A 131 10.75 29.37 25.06
N GLU A 132 10.20 28.21 25.41
CA GLU A 132 8.95 27.89 26.19
C GLU A 132 8.70 26.35 26.11
N PRO A 133 7.80 25.70 26.89
CA PRO A 133 7.69 24.22 26.89
C PRO A 133 7.17 23.59 25.58
N HIS A 134 6.10 24.13 24.99
CA HIS A 134 5.67 23.74 23.63
C HIS A 134 6.68 24.19 22.56
N ARG A 135 7.53 25.17 22.89
CA ARG A 135 8.70 25.50 22.08
C ARG A 135 9.88 24.57 22.38
N PHE A 136 9.91 23.77 23.45
CA PHE A 136 10.98 22.82 23.69
C PHE A 136 10.89 21.71 22.65
N THR A 137 9.70 21.09 22.48
CA THR A 137 9.49 20.11 21.42
C THR A 137 9.74 20.74 20.04
N SER A 138 9.14 21.89 19.74
CA SER A 138 9.37 22.62 18.47
C SER A 138 10.85 22.96 18.21
N ILE A 139 11.60 23.44 19.22
CA ILE A 139 13.01 23.81 19.11
C ILE A 139 13.90 22.58 19.00
N MET A 140 13.59 21.51 19.74
CA MET A 140 14.35 20.27 19.66
C MET A 140 14.20 19.65 18.28
N THR A 141 12.99 19.57 17.71
CA THR A 141 12.79 19.16 16.30
C THR A 141 13.56 20.07 15.33
N CYS A 142 13.52 21.40 15.53
CA CYS A 142 14.31 22.33 14.72
C CYS A 142 15.83 22.09 14.85
N LEU A 143 16.32 21.83 16.07
CA LEU A 143 17.72 21.58 16.39
C LEU A 143 18.19 20.25 15.79
N THR A 144 17.36 19.20 15.80
CA THR A 144 17.58 17.93 15.10
C THR A 144 17.81 18.18 13.62
N HIS A 145 16.90 18.92 12.95
CA HIS A 145 17.02 19.23 11.53
C HIS A 145 18.21 20.15 11.15
N ILE A 146 18.81 20.87 12.11
CA ILE A 146 20.04 21.66 11.89
C ILE A 146 21.30 21.08 12.54
N ALA A 147 21.22 19.87 13.11
CA ALA A 147 22.30 19.26 13.89
C ALA A 147 23.60 19.14 13.07
N ARG A 148 23.50 18.71 11.81
CA ARG A 148 24.66 18.57 10.90
C ARG A 148 25.35 19.92 10.65
N GLN A 149 24.60 21.02 10.54
CA GLN A 149 25.13 22.36 10.32
C GLN A 149 25.74 22.98 11.59
N ILE A 150 25.32 22.54 12.79
CA ILE A 150 25.98 22.89 14.05
C ILE A 150 27.31 22.14 14.19
N VAL A 151 27.33 20.85 13.82
CA VAL A 151 28.49 19.97 13.99
C VAL A 151 29.57 20.18 12.92
N GLN A 152 29.21 20.52 11.67
CA GLN A 152 30.18 20.77 10.59
C GLN A 152 30.86 22.13 10.73
N GLN A 153 32.20 22.15 10.76
CA GLN A 153 32.97 23.39 10.70
C GLN A 153 32.94 23.97 9.28
N THR A 154 32.17 25.04 9.07
CA THR A 154 32.13 25.77 7.79
C THR A 154 32.87 27.10 7.89
N SER A 155 33.32 27.63 6.75
CA SER A 155 33.95 28.96 6.68
C SER A 155 33.00 30.10 7.05
N ALA A 156 31.69 29.90 6.87
CA ALA A 156 30.65 30.87 7.23
C ALA A 156 30.21 30.77 8.70
N TYR A 157 30.25 29.57 9.30
CA TYR A 157 29.85 29.33 10.69
C TYR A 157 30.85 28.39 11.39
N SER A 158 32.00 28.95 11.75
CA SER A 158 33.09 28.21 12.41
C SER A 158 32.87 27.97 13.92
N GLN A 159 31.85 28.62 14.52
CA GLN A 159 31.57 28.56 15.95
C GLN A 159 30.61 27.43 16.36
N GLY A 160 29.92 26.78 15.42
CA GLY A 160 28.88 25.77 15.72
C GLY A 160 29.34 24.65 16.65
N GLN A 161 30.52 24.10 16.38
CA GLN A 161 31.14 23.02 17.16
C GLN A 161 31.33 23.36 18.65
N ILE A 162 31.51 24.64 18.99
CA ILE A 162 31.68 25.11 20.38
C ILE A 162 30.40 24.90 21.19
N TYR A 163 29.23 24.96 20.53
CA TYR A 163 27.93 24.82 21.18
C TYR A 163 27.48 23.36 21.35
N VAL A 164 28.11 22.38 20.68
CA VAL A 164 27.69 20.97 20.71
C VAL A 164 27.67 20.39 22.12
N LEU A 165 28.80 20.46 22.85
CA LEU A 165 28.88 19.93 24.22
C LEU A 165 27.97 20.68 25.23
N PRO A 166 27.90 22.03 25.23
CA PRO A 166 26.92 22.75 26.02
C PRO A 166 25.47 22.38 25.71
N LEU A 167 25.10 22.21 24.43
CA LEU A 167 23.76 21.81 24.01
C LEU A 167 23.44 20.41 24.54
N LEU A 168 24.29 19.41 24.28
CA LEU A 168 24.14 18.05 24.77
C LEU A 168 23.92 17.99 26.29
N MET A 169 24.72 18.72 27.07
CA MET A 169 24.55 18.79 28.53
C MET A 169 23.25 19.50 28.95
N SER A 170 22.81 20.52 28.21
CA SER A 170 21.61 21.30 28.53
C SER A 170 20.30 20.57 28.25
N VAL A 171 20.29 19.58 27.33
CA VAL A 171 19.09 18.83 26.93
C VAL A 171 18.86 17.57 27.76
N LEU A 172 19.83 17.08 28.55
CA LEU A 172 19.65 15.88 29.39
C LEU A 172 18.42 15.93 30.34
N PRO A 173 18.05 17.08 30.96
CA PRO A 173 16.80 17.19 31.73
C PRO A 173 15.51 17.11 30.89
N GLY A 174 15.63 16.99 29.57
CA GLY A 174 14.56 16.67 28.63
C GLY A 174 14.11 15.21 28.68
N ILE A 175 14.99 14.30 29.13
CA ILE A 175 14.64 12.91 29.45
C ILE A 175 13.85 12.94 30.78
N ASP A 176 12.52 12.89 30.67
CA ASP A 176 11.60 13.18 31.76
C ASP A 176 10.49 12.12 31.83
N LEU A 177 10.49 11.33 32.89
CA LEU A 177 9.54 10.22 33.10
C LEU A 177 8.06 10.67 33.10
N ASN A 178 7.79 11.96 33.25
CA ASN A 178 6.44 12.52 33.28
C ASN A 178 5.98 13.10 31.93
N ASP A 179 6.89 13.22 30.95
CA ASP A 179 6.64 13.87 29.66
C ASP A 179 7.27 13.05 28.53
N LEU A 180 6.44 12.20 27.93
CA LEU A 180 6.84 11.29 26.84
C LEU A 180 7.18 12.06 25.56
N GLU A 181 6.50 13.17 25.27
CA GLU A 181 6.74 13.97 24.06
C GLU A 181 8.10 14.66 24.18
N LYS A 182 8.35 15.35 25.30
CA LYS A 182 9.64 15.98 25.62
C LYS A 182 10.78 14.96 25.64
N THR A 183 10.57 13.77 26.20
CA THR A 183 11.56 12.69 26.19
C THR A 183 11.86 12.22 24.78
N SER A 184 10.83 11.97 23.96
CA SER A 184 10.98 11.49 22.58
C SER A 184 11.85 12.44 21.74
N VAL A 185 11.49 13.73 21.68
CA VAL A 185 12.25 14.71 20.87
C VAL A 185 13.64 14.98 21.47
N THR A 186 13.83 14.77 22.78
CA THR A 186 15.17 14.82 23.40
C THR A 186 16.05 13.65 22.94
N LEU A 187 15.51 12.43 22.92
CA LEU A 187 16.25 11.26 22.45
C LEU A 187 16.56 11.34 20.95
N GLU A 188 15.61 11.78 20.12
CA GLU A 188 15.80 12.00 18.67
C GLU A 188 16.94 12.99 18.38
N PHE A 189 17.01 14.09 19.12
CA PHE A 189 18.09 15.08 18.99
C PHE A 189 19.45 14.52 19.47
N LEU A 190 19.47 13.81 20.60
CA LEU A 190 20.68 13.19 21.14
C LEU A 190 21.24 12.16 20.15
N ASP A 191 20.38 11.27 19.64
CA ASP A 191 20.71 10.26 18.62
C ASP A 191 21.30 10.93 17.37
N THR A 192 20.60 11.94 16.84
CA THR A 192 21.03 12.68 15.64
C THR A 192 22.39 13.36 15.82
N ILE A 193 22.68 14.00 16.98
CA ILE A 193 24.01 14.58 17.23
C ILE A 193 25.06 13.48 17.44
N LEU A 194 24.76 12.41 18.17
CA LEU A 194 25.72 11.34 18.45
C LEU A 194 26.12 10.58 17.17
N MET A 195 25.21 10.41 16.20
CA MET A 195 25.53 9.92 14.85
C MET A 195 26.38 10.88 13.99
N LEU A 196 26.64 12.11 14.47
CA LEU A 196 27.47 13.11 13.79
C LEU A 196 28.80 13.38 14.50
N ILE A 197 28.97 13.00 15.76
CA ILE A 197 30.19 13.30 16.53
C ILE A 197 30.93 12.05 17.02
N THR A 198 32.25 12.06 16.85
CA THR A 198 33.13 11.05 17.44
C THR A 198 33.45 11.46 18.88
N CYS A 199 32.88 10.74 19.85
CA CYS A 199 33.04 11.00 21.28
C CYS A 199 34.37 10.46 21.84
N VAL A 200 35.49 11.10 21.49
CA VAL A 200 36.82 10.80 22.05
C VAL A 200 37.37 12.02 22.77
N ASP A 201 37.90 11.82 23.98
CA ASP A 201 38.59 12.87 24.74
C ASP A 201 39.90 13.22 24.02
N CYS A 202 39.87 14.31 23.25
CA CYS A 202 41.03 14.86 22.54
C CYS A 202 41.86 15.81 23.42
N SER A 203 41.58 15.89 24.73
CA SER A 203 42.29 16.79 25.65
C SER A 203 43.52 16.13 26.26
N SER A 204 44.40 16.95 26.85
CA SER A 204 45.54 16.46 27.63
C SER A 204 45.15 15.69 28.89
N ALA A 205 43.85 15.62 29.25
CA ALA A 205 43.37 14.85 30.39
C ALA A 205 43.50 13.33 30.18
N VAL A 206 43.49 12.82 28.95
CA VAL A 206 43.68 11.38 28.67
C VAL A 206 45.03 10.86 29.17
N ASN A 207 46.07 11.70 29.17
CA ASN A 207 47.39 11.36 29.72
C ASN A 207 47.45 11.39 31.27
N ILE A 208 46.34 11.73 31.92
CA ILE A 208 46.20 11.89 33.38
C ILE A 208 45.08 10.98 33.92
N ARG A 209 44.07 10.68 33.09
CA ARG A 209 42.86 9.91 33.40
C ARG A 209 42.53 8.94 32.26
N ASN A 210 43.29 7.86 32.20
CA ASN A 210 43.06 6.70 31.34
C ASN A 210 41.81 5.88 31.78
N ASP A 211 41.24 6.19 32.95
CA ASP A 211 40.18 5.46 33.65
C ASP A 211 38.75 5.79 33.18
N LEU A 212 38.58 6.71 32.23
CA LEU A 212 37.26 7.24 31.85
C LEU A 212 36.36 6.22 31.15
N THR A 213 36.91 5.48 30.19
CA THR A 213 36.18 4.41 29.48
C THR A 213 35.88 3.24 30.39
N GLU A 214 36.81 2.91 31.30
CA GLU A 214 36.60 1.91 32.35
C GLU A 214 35.47 2.34 33.29
N LYS A 215 35.42 3.59 33.75
CA LYS A 215 34.36 4.08 34.65
C LYS A 215 32.95 4.12 34.05
N ILE A 216 32.82 4.40 32.75
CA ILE A 216 31.52 4.29 32.09
C ILE A 216 31.09 2.81 32.05
N ARG A 217 32.02 1.92 31.72
CA ARG A 217 31.79 0.47 31.70
C ARG A 217 31.46 -0.09 33.09
N GLU A 218 32.23 0.26 34.13
CA GLU A 218 31.97 -0.05 35.54
C GLU A 218 30.55 0.39 35.93
N LYS A 219 30.16 1.62 35.60
CA LYS A 219 28.84 2.14 35.96
C LYS A 219 27.67 1.36 35.31
N VAL A 220 27.85 0.83 34.09
CA VAL A 220 26.84 -0.04 33.47
C VAL A 220 26.90 -1.46 34.05
N ILE A 221 28.10 -2.00 34.28
CA ILE A 221 28.29 -3.31 34.93
C ILE A 221 27.64 -3.31 36.33
N ASP A 222 27.88 -2.28 37.13
CA ASP A 222 27.31 -2.10 38.48
C ASP A 222 25.78 -1.96 38.43
N PHE A 223 25.23 -1.27 37.43
CA PHE A 223 23.78 -1.15 37.24
C PHE A 223 23.13 -2.49 36.87
N VAL A 224 23.69 -3.19 35.88
CA VAL A 224 23.21 -4.48 35.37
C VAL A 224 23.38 -5.62 36.38
N SER A 225 24.46 -5.59 37.16
CA SER A 225 24.76 -6.60 38.20
C SER A 225 24.11 -6.30 39.56
N GLY A 226 23.73 -5.05 39.82
CA GLY A 226 23.31 -4.59 41.15
C GLY A 226 21.80 -4.45 41.37
N VAL A 227 20.98 -4.50 40.32
CA VAL A 227 19.53 -4.26 40.41
C VAL A 227 18.74 -5.29 39.60
N CYS A 228 17.89 -6.06 40.28
CA CYS A 228 16.91 -6.91 39.60
C CYS A 228 15.75 -6.04 39.08
N LEU A 229 15.67 -5.86 37.75
CA LEU A 229 14.75 -4.93 37.12
C LEU A 229 13.33 -5.51 36.93
N SER A 230 12.31 -4.64 37.01
CA SER A 230 10.94 -4.97 36.63
C SER A 230 10.84 -5.23 35.13
N SER A 231 9.84 -5.99 34.66
CA SER A 231 9.75 -6.46 33.27
C SER A 231 10.01 -5.35 32.23
N ARG A 232 9.26 -4.24 32.30
CA ARG A 232 9.42 -3.09 31.37
C ARG A 232 10.75 -2.35 31.45
N ALA A 233 11.50 -2.50 32.54
CA ALA A 233 12.82 -1.89 32.69
C ALA A 233 13.94 -2.80 32.14
N ARG A 234 13.67 -4.10 31.97
CA ARG A 234 14.62 -5.06 31.38
C ARG A 234 14.84 -4.77 29.92
N ASP A 235 13.79 -4.53 29.15
CA ASP A 235 13.86 -4.29 27.70
C ASP A 235 14.75 -3.08 27.36
N ILE A 236 14.74 -2.05 28.22
CA ILE A 236 15.64 -0.88 28.09
C ILE A 236 17.08 -1.27 28.45
N ALA A 237 17.27 -2.04 29.53
CA ALA A 237 18.59 -2.44 30.00
C ALA A 237 19.26 -3.49 29.10
N SER A 238 18.49 -4.39 28.47
CA SER A 238 18.96 -5.37 27.50
C SER A 238 19.47 -4.67 26.24
N GLY A 239 18.71 -3.72 25.70
CA GLY A 239 19.16 -2.86 24.59
C GLY A 239 20.45 -2.07 24.90
N LEU A 240 20.61 -1.58 26.14
CA LEU A 240 21.86 -0.94 26.58
C LEU A 240 23.04 -1.92 26.65
N VAL A 241 22.82 -3.15 27.14
CA VAL A 241 23.85 -4.20 27.13
C VAL A 241 24.20 -4.57 25.69
N GLN A 242 23.21 -4.69 24.81
CA GLN A 242 23.42 -5.08 23.43
C GLN A 242 24.19 -4.01 22.63
N ALA A 243 24.01 -2.73 22.95
CA ALA A 243 24.88 -1.66 22.44
C ALA A 243 26.34 -1.81 22.91
N LEU A 244 26.61 -2.25 24.15
CA LEU A 244 27.97 -2.54 24.62
C LEU A 244 28.58 -3.77 23.96
N VAL A 245 27.78 -4.83 23.78
CA VAL A 245 28.19 -6.07 23.10
C VAL A 245 28.57 -5.79 21.65
N LYS A 246 27.73 -5.05 20.90
CA LYS A 246 28.05 -4.64 19.51
C LYS A 246 29.23 -3.66 19.43
N GLY A 247 29.37 -2.77 20.42
CA GLY A 247 30.45 -1.77 20.45
C GLY A 247 31.84 -2.34 20.78
N ASN A 248 31.94 -3.28 21.73
CA ASN A 248 33.17 -4.01 22.03
C ASN A 248 32.84 -5.39 22.63
N PRO A 249 32.72 -6.45 21.80
CA PRO A 249 32.28 -7.75 22.28
C PRO A 249 33.32 -8.41 23.19
N VAL A 250 34.60 -8.40 22.80
CA VAL A 250 35.68 -9.09 23.53
C VAL A 250 35.78 -8.62 24.98
N GLU A 251 35.78 -7.31 25.21
CA GLU A 251 35.86 -6.78 26.57
C GLU A 251 34.53 -6.89 27.32
N THR A 252 33.38 -6.72 26.66
CA THR A 252 32.07 -6.81 27.35
C THR A 252 31.80 -8.23 27.83
N LEU A 253 32.04 -9.24 26.98
CA LEU A 253 31.90 -10.66 27.32
C LEU A 253 32.80 -11.06 28.49
N LYS A 254 34.06 -10.63 28.47
CA LYS A 254 35.06 -10.91 29.52
C LYS A 254 34.62 -10.53 30.94
N TYR A 255 33.82 -9.47 31.12
CA TYR A 255 33.30 -9.08 32.44
C TYR A 255 31.90 -9.63 32.74
N LEU A 256 31.00 -9.68 31.74
CA LEU A 256 29.59 -10.03 31.96
C LEU A 256 29.28 -11.51 31.73
N MET A 257 29.86 -12.17 30.72
CA MET A 257 29.54 -13.57 30.37
C MET A 257 29.83 -14.54 31.53
N PRO A 258 31.02 -14.53 32.19
CA PRO A 258 31.27 -15.43 33.31
C PRO A 258 30.30 -15.20 34.48
N ARG A 259 30.09 -13.94 34.88
CA ARG A 259 29.20 -13.57 35.98
C ARG A 259 27.75 -13.98 35.71
N THR A 260 27.26 -13.77 34.49
CA THR A 260 25.88 -14.12 34.11
C THR A 260 25.69 -15.64 34.14
N CYS A 261 26.65 -16.40 33.59
CA CYS A 261 26.62 -17.86 33.65
C CYS A 261 26.69 -18.36 35.11
N GLU A 262 27.64 -17.87 35.91
CA GLU A 262 27.78 -18.23 37.33
C GLU A 262 26.51 -17.88 38.13
N SER A 263 25.87 -16.73 37.91
CA SER A 263 24.60 -16.39 38.57
C SER A 263 23.48 -17.37 38.20
N ILE A 264 23.35 -17.74 36.91
CA ILE A 264 22.36 -18.74 36.47
C ILE A 264 22.63 -20.08 37.15
N GLU A 265 23.87 -20.59 37.08
CA GLU A 265 24.25 -21.87 37.69
C GLU A 265 24.06 -21.86 39.21
N ASN A 266 24.39 -20.76 39.91
CA ASN A 266 24.19 -20.63 41.35
C ASN A 266 22.70 -20.65 41.74
N ILE A 267 21.84 -19.94 41.01
CA ILE A 267 20.39 -19.93 41.26
C ILE A 267 19.81 -21.34 41.08
N LEU A 268 20.21 -22.06 40.02
CA LEU A 268 19.74 -23.43 39.74
C LEU A 268 20.29 -24.45 40.73
N ASN A 269 21.53 -24.30 41.21
CA ASN A 269 22.11 -25.16 42.24
C ASN A 269 21.57 -24.89 43.66
N HIS A 270 21.04 -23.68 43.93
CA HIS A 270 20.48 -23.31 45.22
C HIS A 270 18.97 -23.57 45.36
N SER A 271 18.23 -23.73 44.26
CA SER A 271 16.87 -24.30 44.34
C SER A 271 16.93 -25.76 44.81
N GLU A 272 16.25 -26.09 45.92
CA GLU A 272 16.25 -27.45 46.47
C GLU A 272 15.88 -28.49 45.40
N SER A 273 16.69 -29.55 45.34
CA SER A 273 16.86 -30.48 44.21
C SER A 273 15.69 -31.45 43.96
N THR A 274 14.46 -30.98 44.15
CA THR A 274 13.21 -31.70 43.80
C THR A 274 12.10 -30.80 43.24
N ILE A 275 12.26 -29.48 43.21
CA ILE A 275 11.31 -28.60 42.48
C ILE A 275 11.64 -28.67 41.00
N LEU A 276 10.99 -29.63 40.34
CA LEU A 276 11.20 -30.03 38.95
C LEU A 276 11.20 -28.86 37.96
N LEU A 277 11.92 -29.10 36.86
CA LEU A 277 11.89 -28.38 35.57
C LEU A 277 10.46 -28.09 35.02
N THR A 278 9.44 -28.73 35.61
CA THR A 278 8.01 -28.65 35.30
C THR A 278 7.24 -27.54 36.02
N ASP A 279 7.73 -27.02 37.17
CA ASP A 279 6.90 -26.19 38.07
C ASP A 279 7.65 -24.97 38.66
N TYR A 280 8.73 -24.53 37.99
CA TYR A 280 9.48 -23.33 38.39
C TYR A 280 8.63 -22.07 38.17
N LYS A 281 8.16 -21.47 39.28
CA LYS A 281 7.37 -20.24 39.28
C LYS A 281 8.24 -19.00 39.09
N GLY A 282 8.80 -18.87 37.88
CA GLY A 282 9.31 -17.65 37.28
C GLY A 282 10.00 -16.70 38.24
N ASP A 283 11.18 -17.08 38.74
CA ASP A 283 12.01 -16.17 39.51
C ASP A 283 12.34 -14.93 38.65
N ILE A 284 12.08 -13.77 39.25
CA ILE A 284 12.33 -12.45 38.70
C ILE A 284 13.82 -12.31 38.39
N GLU A 285 14.69 -12.86 39.24
CA GLU A 285 16.15 -12.81 39.12
C GLU A 285 16.68 -13.78 38.04
N LEU A 286 16.28 -15.05 38.03
CA LEU A 286 16.67 -15.98 36.95
C LEU A 286 16.24 -15.43 35.58
N THR A 287 15.00 -14.95 35.46
CA THR A 287 14.49 -14.40 34.18
C THR A 287 15.31 -13.20 33.71
N TRP A 288 15.84 -12.37 34.63
CA TRP A 288 16.73 -11.27 34.28
C TRP A 288 18.07 -11.77 33.74
N TYR A 289 18.73 -12.71 34.42
CA TYR A 289 19.99 -13.26 33.93
C TYR A 289 19.84 -14.07 32.64
N LEU A 290 18.70 -14.72 32.40
CA LEU A 290 18.41 -15.37 31.11
C LEU A 290 18.28 -14.37 29.96
N ILE A 291 17.60 -13.23 30.17
CA ILE A 291 17.52 -12.14 29.17
C ILE A 291 18.92 -11.58 28.93
N LEU A 292 19.68 -11.31 30.00
CA LEU A 292 21.05 -10.82 29.89
C LEU A 292 21.95 -11.80 29.13
N PHE A 293 21.80 -13.11 29.37
CA PHE A 293 22.50 -14.16 28.63
C PHE A 293 22.12 -14.16 27.14
N ALA A 294 20.83 -13.98 26.80
CA ALA A 294 20.37 -13.91 25.41
C ALA A 294 21.04 -12.76 24.63
N GLU A 295 21.13 -11.56 25.20
CA GLU A 295 21.88 -10.45 24.59
C GLU A 295 23.38 -10.76 24.50
N LEU A 296 23.97 -11.30 25.56
CA LEU A 296 25.40 -11.61 25.59
C LEU A 296 25.81 -12.69 24.58
N VAL A 297 24.93 -13.63 24.20
CA VAL A 297 25.20 -14.56 23.09
C VAL A 297 24.92 -13.97 21.71
N HIS A 298 24.26 -12.80 21.61
CA HIS A 298 24.10 -12.04 20.37
C HIS A 298 25.32 -11.14 20.09
N ALA A 299 26.53 -11.70 20.24
CA ALA A 299 27.81 -11.01 20.05
C ALA A 299 28.48 -11.41 18.73
N ARG A 300 29.64 -10.82 18.43
CA ARG A 300 30.47 -11.24 17.29
C ARG A 300 30.96 -12.68 17.52
N GLY A 301 30.72 -13.59 16.57
CA GLY A 301 30.87 -15.04 16.76
C GLY A 301 32.26 -15.47 17.27
N ASP A 302 33.33 -14.89 16.70
CA ASP A 302 34.72 -15.19 17.05
C ASP A 302 35.04 -14.92 18.53
N ALA A 303 34.37 -13.93 19.14
CA ALA A 303 34.51 -13.61 20.55
C ALA A 303 33.73 -14.58 21.46
N LEU A 304 32.65 -15.20 20.96
CA LEU A 304 31.87 -16.21 21.68
C LEU A 304 32.60 -17.55 21.80
N MET A 305 33.48 -17.88 20.85
CA MET A 305 34.24 -19.14 20.82
C MET A 305 35.06 -19.37 22.11
N ILE A 306 35.54 -18.30 22.75
CA ILE A 306 36.25 -18.34 24.04
C ILE A 306 35.35 -18.88 25.17
N TYR A 307 34.05 -18.60 25.10
CA TYR A 307 33.05 -18.91 26.13
C TYR A 307 32.20 -20.14 25.81
N LYS A 308 32.44 -20.81 24.67
CA LYS A 308 31.74 -22.02 24.22
C LYS A 308 31.43 -23.04 25.34
N PRO A 309 32.36 -23.41 26.25
CA PRO A 309 32.05 -24.35 27.33
C PRO A 309 31.00 -23.83 28.33
N MET A 310 31.03 -22.53 28.64
CA MET A 310 30.09 -21.89 29.58
C MET A 310 28.70 -21.77 28.96
N ILE A 311 28.65 -21.31 27.70
CA ILE A 311 27.43 -21.21 26.88
C ILE A 311 26.75 -22.59 26.80
N MET A 312 27.52 -23.65 26.48
CA MET A 312 27.01 -25.02 26.43
C MET A 312 26.54 -25.55 27.80
N SER A 313 27.14 -25.11 28.92
CA SER A 313 26.69 -25.47 30.27
C SER A 313 25.32 -24.88 30.58
N VAL A 314 25.13 -23.58 30.33
CA VAL A 314 23.86 -22.87 30.55
C VAL A 314 22.73 -23.50 29.72
N PHE A 315 22.94 -23.74 28.42
CA PHE A 315 21.92 -24.39 27.59
C PHE A 315 21.58 -25.81 28.09
N ARG A 316 22.56 -26.62 28.49
CA ARG A 316 22.29 -27.97 29.06
C ARG A 316 21.41 -27.94 30.32
N GLN A 317 21.49 -26.88 31.11
CA GLN A 317 20.71 -26.74 32.34
C GLN A 317 19.32 -26.13 32.09
N CYS A 318 19.22 -25.20 31.13
CA CYS A 318 18.02 -24.38 30.93
C CYS A 318 17.07 -24.85 29.82
N ILE A 319 17.54 -25.64 28.84
CA ILE A 319 16.77 -25.95 27.62
C ILE A 319 15.48 -26.75 27.86
N HIS A 320 15.36 -27.44 29.00
CA HIS A 320 14.18 -28.23 29.35
C HIS A 320 13.17 -27.51 30.27
N PHE A 321 13.36 -26.22 30.57
CA PHE A 321 12.40 -25.44 31.36
C PHE A 321 11.00 -25.46 30.74
N ILE A 322 9.96 -25.63 31.55
CA ILE A 322 8.56 -25.65 31.07
C ILE A 322 7.84 -24.30 31.27
N ASN A 323 8.41 -23.40 32.06
CA ASN A 323 7.91 -22.02 32.18
C ASN A 323 8.02 -21.28 30.85
N LYS A 324 6.88 -20.78 30.34
CA LYS A 324 6.77 -20.10 29.04
C LYS A 324 7.80 -18.99 28.83
N ASN A 325 7.80 -17.99 29.70
CA ASN A 325 8.72 -16.85 29.60
C ASN A 325 10.19 -17.31 29.62
N SER A 326 10.51 -18.35 30.40
CA SER A 326 11.88 -18.87 30.51
C SER A 326 12.31 -19.62 29.24
N TYR A 327 11.49 -20.53 28.69
CA TYR A 327 11.87 -21.23 27.46
C TYR A 327 11.81 -20.33 26.23
N GLU A 328 10.94 -19.32 26.18
CA GLU A 328 10.92 -18.32 25.10
C GLU A 328 12.19 -17.45 25.14
N THR A 329 12.68 -17.11 26.34
CA THR A 329 13.97 -16.40 26.49
C THR A 329 15.15 -17.27 26.05
N ILE A 330 15.14 -18.57 26.39
CA ILE A 330 16.17 -19.53 25.93
C ILE A 330 16.09 -19.75 24.42
N ALA A 331 14.89 -19.82 23.84
CA ALA A 331 14.66 -19.91 22.41
C ALA A 331 15.26 -18.70 21.66
N HIS A 332 15.04 -17.48 22.18
CA HIS A 332 15.67 -16.26 21.67
C HIS A 332 17.20 -16.29 21.80
N ALA A 333 17.74 -16.78 22.92
CA ALA A 333 19.18 -16.97 23.09
C ALA A 333 19.77 -18.01 22.11
N VAL A 334 19.01 -19.05 21.75
CA VAL A 334 19.39 -20.02 20.72
C VAL A 334 19.46 -19.36 19.34
N GLU A 335 18.42 -18.62 18.96
CA GLU A 335 18.37 -17.87 17.69
C GLU A 335 19.58 -16.93 17.60
N HIS A 336 19.77 -16.08 18.60
CA HIS A 336 20.90 -15.15 18.65
C HIS A 336 22.28 -15.79 18.60
N LEU A 337 22.51 -16.90 19.34
CA LEU A 337 23.79 -17.62 19.26
C LEU A 337 24.06 -18.13 17.85
N LEU A 338 23.06 -18.75 17.22
CA LEU A 338 23.22 -19.36 15.91
C LEU A 338 23.28 -18.30 14.80
N GLU A 339 22.53 -17.20 14.90
CA GLU A 339 22.69 -16.03 14.04
C GLU A 339 24.12 -15.50 14.11
N SER A 340 24.62 -15.24 15.33
CA SER A 340 25.96 -14.74 15.60
C SER A 340 27.09 -15.60 15.02
N LEU A 341 26.89 -16.92 14.96
CA LEU A 341 27.86 -17.91 14.43
C LEU A 341 27.69 -18.24 12.95
N THR A 342 26.58 -17.85 12.29
CA THR A 342 26.25 -18.34 10.93
C THR A 342 25.88 -17.25 9.92
N HIS A 343 25.65 -16.01 10.38
CA HIS A 343 25.23 -14.92 9.51
C HIS A 343 26.39 -14.01 9.12
N VAL A 344 26.32 -13.41 7.94
CA VAL A 344 27.22 -12.34 7.51
C VAL A 344 26.59 -11.01 7.92
N TYR A 345 27.30 -10.22 8.72
CA TYR A 345 26.83 -8.91 9.23
C TYR A 345 27.99 -7.92 9.36
N PRO A 346 27.75 -6.60 9.22
CA PRO A 346 28.77 -5.58 9.44
C PRO A 346 29.21 -5.53 10.91
N ILE A 347 30.51 -5.34 11.15
CA ILE A 347 31.09 -5.22 12.50
C ILE A 347 31.66 -3.83 12.81
N ASP A 348 31.68 -2.93 11.82
CA ASP A 348 32.20 -1.58 11.98
C ASP A 348 31.05 -0.57 12.10
N TYR A 349 30.81 -0.11 13.34
CA TYR A 349 29.82 0.92 13.66
C TYR A 349 30.45 2.31 13.82
N ARG A 350 31.74 2.49 13.50
CA ARG A 350 32.46 3.76 13.70
C ARG A 350 32.03 4.81 12.68
N LEU A 351 32.18 6.09 13.06
CA LEU A 351 31.93 7.24 12.19
C LEU A 351 33.11 7.57 11.26
N THR A 352 34.32 7.07 11.55
CA THR A 352 35.58 7.38 10.84
C THR A 352 36.22 6.12 10.25
N VAL A 353 36.99 6.27 9.17
CA VAL A 353 37.84 5.18 8.64
C VAL A 353 39.06 5.00 9.57
N GLU A 354 39.59 6.14 10.00
CA GLU A 354 40.78 6.31 10.82
C GLU A 354 40.60 5.65 12.18
N ASN A 355 41.66 4.96 12.62
CA ASN A 355 41.68 4.31 13.90
C ASN A 355 41.79 5.35 15.02
N ILE A 356 40.80 5.35 15.91
CA ILE A 356 40.67 6.35 16.98
C ILE A 356 41.56 6.06 18.19
N ASP A 357 42.13 4.84 18.24
CA ASP A 357 43.09 4.39 19.25
C ASP A 357 44.55 4.73 18.89
N GLU A 358 44.80 5.27 17.68
CA GLU A 358 46.13 5.71 17.25
C GLU A 358 46.50 7.10 17.84
N PRO A 359 47.80 7.39 18.06
CA PRO A 359 48.22 8.65 18.66
C PRO A 359 47.78 9.87 17.85
N PHE A 360 47.28 10.92 18.52
CA PHE A 360 46.73 12.13 17.88
C PHE A 360 47.74 13.01 17.10
N VAL A 361 48.94 12.49 16.82
CA VAL A 361 49.98 13.15 16.02
C VAL A 361 49.59 13.15 14.54
N ASP A 362 49.02 12.05 14.05
CA ASP A 362 48.70 11.85 12.63
C ASP A 362 47.24 12.22 12.30
N PHE A 363 46.31 12.03 13.26
CA PHE A 363 44.89 12.32 13.10
C PHE A 363 44.26 12.88 14.39
N LEU A 364 43.34 13.84 14.28
CA LEU A 364 42.63 14.42 15.44
C LEU A 364 41.11 14.17 15.30
N PRO A 365 40.52 13.25 16.08
CA PRO A 365 39.14 12.76 15.86
C PRO A 365 38.06 13.86 15.80
N ILE A 366 38.20 14.92 16.59
CA ILE A 366 37.25 16.06 16.60
C ILE A 366 37.10 16.75 15.23
N ARG A 367 38.08 16.60 14.32
CA ARG A 367 38.03 17.17 12.97
C ARG A 367 37.08 16.40 12.04
N ALA A 368 36.81 15.12 12.32
CA ALA A 368 35.95 14.27 11.51
C ALA A 368 34.45 14.42 11.83
N TRP A 369 34.11 15.25 12.82
CA TRP A 369 32.74 15.57 13.19
C TRP A 369 31.90 16.06 11.98
N GLY A 370 30.81 15.36 11.72
CA GLY A 370 29.88 15.64 10.63
C GLY A 370 30.43 15.40 9.22
N GLN A 371 31.61 14.81 9.06
CA GLN A 371 32.19 14.55 7.73
C GLN A 371 31.45 13.42 6.98
N TYR A 372 31.54 13.45 5.66
CA TYR A 372 31.08 12.38 4.79
C TYR A 372 32.23 11.47 4.43
N VAL A 373 31.92 10.19 4.23
CA VAL A 373 32.90 9.22 3.72
C VAL A 373 32.54 8.89 2.28
N ASP A 374 33.52 9.03 1.40
CA ASP A 374 33.48 8.64 -0.01
C ASP A 374 33.26 7.12 -0.11
N PHE A 375 32.36 6.67 -1.00
CA PHE A 375 31.91 5.27 -1.03
C PHE A 375 33.09 4.31 -1.27
N ASP A 376 34.01 4.68 -2.17
CA ASP A 376 35.22 3.91 -2.51
C ASP A 376 36.23 3.83 -1.33
N LYS A 377 36.04 4.62 -0.27
CA LYS A 377 36.90 4.67 0.93
C LYS A 377 36.23 4.09 2.17
N LEU A 378 35.04 3.49 2.04
CA LEU A 378 34.29 2.96 3.18
C LEU A 378 35.01 1.81 3.90
N GLN A 379 35.83 0.98 3.23
CA GLN A 379 36.60 -0.10 3.89
C GLN A 379 35.77 -0.88 4.94
N VAL A 380 34.56 -1.30 4.58
CA VAL A 380 33.60 -1.91 5.52
C VAL A 380 34.11 -3.27 5.97
N GLN A 381 34.09 -3.52 7.27
CA GLN A 381 34.43 -4.81 7.85
C GLN A 381 33.16 -5.61 8.13
N PHE A 382 33.16 -6.87 7.74
CA PHE A 382 32.09 -7.83 7.97
C PHE A 382 32.60 -8.97 8.86
N HIS A 383 31.74 -9.46 9.74
CA HIS A 383 31.89 -10.80 10.26
C HIS A 383 31.54 -11.78 9.13
N ILE A 384 32.41 -12.77 8.93
CA ILE A 384 32.18 -13.90 8.02
C ILE A 384 32.46 -15.15 8.85
N PRO A 385 31.45 -16.01 9.08
CA PRO A 385 31.61 -17.27 9.79
C PRO A 385 32.77 -18.11 9.27
N ASN A 386 33.59 -18.61 10.20
CA ASN A 386 34.70 -19.52 9.93
C ASN A 386 34.34 -20.98 10.26
N ASP A 387 35.18 -21.92 9.83
CA ASP A 387 34.93 -23.36 9.99
C ASP A 387 34.70 -23.78 11.46
N ASP A 388 35.44 -23.22 12.44
CA ASP A 388 35.27 -23.54 13.87
C ASP A 388 33.90 -23.06 14.42
N GLU A 389 33.38 -21.95 13.90
CA GLU A 389 32.06 -21.40 14.27
C GLU A 389 30.92 -22.24 13.69
N ILE A 390 31.07 -22.67 12.44
CA ILE A 390 30.14 -23.58 11.76
C ILE A 390 30.14 -24.95 12.43
N ASP A 391 31.31 -25.48 12.80
CA ASP A 391 31.44 -26.72 13.58
C ASP A 391 30.80 -26.59 14.97
N PHE A 392 30.91 -25.43 15.64
CA PHE A 392 30.22 -25.18 16.90
C PHE A 392 28.69 -25.14 16.72
N ALA A 393 28.18 -24.47 15.70
CA ALA A 393 26.75 -24.48 15.40
C ALA A 393 26.25 -25.90 15.03
N CYS A 394 27.04 -26.70 14.31
CA CYS A 394 26.72 -28.11 14.03
C CYS A 394 26.71 -28.97 15.32
N GLU A 395 27.70 -28.80 16.21
CA GLU A 395 27.72 -29.44 17.54
C GLU A 395 26.47 -29.06 18.37
N PHE A 396 26.04 -27.80 18.30
CA PHE A 396 24.85 -27.31 19.00
C PHE A 396 23.57 -27.98 18.49
N VAL A 397 23.35 -28.00 17.17
CA VAL A 397 22.23 -28.70 16.52
C VAL A 397 22.24 -30.19 16.90
N ASN A 398 23.40 -30.84 16.81
CA ASN A 398 23.58 -32.25 17.17
C ASN A 398 23.24 -32.54 18.64
N THR A 399 23.67 -31.66 19.56
CA THR A 399 23.50 -31.82 21.01
C THR A 399 22.07 -31.61 21.47
N PHE A 400 21.35 -30.64 20.88
CA PHE A 400 20.08 -30.16 21.41
C PHE A 400 18.87 -30.44 20.52
N MET A 401 19.00 -30.37 19.18
CA MET A 401 17.85 -30.56 18.28
C MET A 401 17.48 -32.03 18.10
N TYR A 402 18.46 -32.90 17.80
CA TYR A 402 18.17 -34.30 17.49
C TYR A 402 17.57 -35.11 18.65
N PRO A 403 17.97 -34.92 19.93
CA PRO A 403 17.31 -35.57 21.05
C PRO A 403 15.83 -35.17 21.20
N GLU A 404 15.51 -33.87 21.09
CA GLU A 404 14.15 -33.35 21.19
C GLU A 404 13.29 -33.78 19.99
N LEU A 405 13.84 -33.79 18.77
CA LEU A 405 13.17 -34.37 17.59
C LEU A 405 12.86 -35.86 17.80
N THR A 406 13.76 -36.61 18.42
CA THR A 406 13.54 -38.04 18.69
C THR A 406 12.47 -38.22 19.77
N LEU A 407 12.46 -37.38 20.81
CA LEU A 407 11.41 -37.34 21.83
C LEU A 407 10.02 -37.09 21.23
N LEU A 408 9.89 -36.09 20.35
CA LEU A 408 8.63 -35.77 19.68
C LEU A 408 8.17 -36.92 18.75
N ASN A 409 9.07 -37.55 17.99
CA ASN A 409 8.74 -38.67 17.11
C ASN A 409 8.28 -39.93 17.90
N GLU A 410 8.96 -40.29 18.99
CA GLU A 410 8.66 -41.53 19.74
C GLU A 410 7.55 -41.39 20.79
N LYS A 411 7.43 -40.20 21.38
CA LYS A 411 6.60 -39.93 22.57
C LYS A 411 5.74 -38.68 22.45
N GLY A 412 5.62 -38.06 21.27
CA GLY A 412 4.93 -36.78 21.07
C GLY A 412 3.50 -36.70 21.62
N LEU A 413 2.75 -37.80 21.69
CA LEU A 413 1.40 -37.87 22.28
C LEU A 413 1.37 -38.30 23.77
N LYS A 414 2.51 -38.70 24.35
CA LYS A 414 2.66 -39.19 25.73
C LYS A 414 3.26 -38.15 26.69
N ILE A 415 3.96 -37.15 26.16
CA ILE A 415 4.46 -35.98 26.88
C ILE A 415 3.34 -34.96 27.14
N SER A 416 3.55 -34.03 28.07
CA SER A 416 2.55 -32.98 28.34
C SER A 416 2.46 -31.97 27.19
N ASN A 417 1.36 -31.22 27.14
CA ASN A 417 1.18 -30.15 26.14
C ASN A 417 2.28 -29.08 26.28
N ASP A 418 2.62 -28.67 27.49
CA ASP A 418 3.65 -27.65 27.73
C ASP A 418 5.07 -28.16 27.39
N GLU A 419 5.35 -29.44 27.65
CA GLU A 419 6.61 -30.09 27.24
C GLU A 419 6.72 -30.19 25.71
N ARG A 420 5.64 -30.60 25.04
CA ARG A 420 5.56 -30.64 23.57
C ARG A 420 5.74 -29.25 22.95
N LEU A 421 5.04 -28.25 23.48
CA LEU A 421 5.11 -26.87 23.01
C LEU A 421 6.52 -26.31 23.18
N ARG A 422 7.14 -26.49 24.36
CA ARG A 422 8.55 -26.09 24.58
C ARG A 422 9.50 -26.78 23.60
N SER A 423 9.41 -28.11 23.45
CA SER A 423 10.29 -28.84 22.53
C SER A 423 10.13 -28.37 21.09
N LEU A 424 8.90 -28.08 20.65
CA LEU A 424 8.62 -27.47 19.34
C LEU A 424 9.26 -26.09 19.19
N THR A 425 9.05 -25.18 20.15
CA THR A 425 9.63 -23.83 20.13
C THR A 425 11.15 -23.87 20.07
N ILE A 426 11.79 -24.70 20.91
CA ILE A 426 13.26 -24.86 20.91
C ILE A 426 13.76 -25.41 19.57
N ILE A 427 13.17 -26.48 19.02
CA ILE A 427 13.58 -27.03 17.72
C ILE A 427 13.40 -25.99 16.61
N GLN A 428 12.29 -25.24 16.63
CA GLN A 428 12.02 -24.15 15.68
C GLN A 428 13.11 -23.07 15.77
N SER A 429 13.48 -22.64 16.97
CA SER A 429 14.52 -21.61 17.18
C SER A 429 15.91 -22.06 16.77
N ILE A 430 16.29 -23.31 17.08
CA ILE A 430 17.54 -23.88 16.56
C ILE A 430 17.51 -23.90 15.02
N ALA A 431 16.39 -24.28 14.43
CA ALA A 431 16.23 -24.35 12.98
C ALA A 431 16.32 -22.97 12.32
N VAL A 432 15.57 -21.98 12.80
CA VAL A 432 15.58 -20.58 12.32
C VAL A 432 17.01 -20.03 12.33
N GLY A 433 17.70 -20.09 13.47
CA GLY A 433 19.06 -19.56 13.61
C GLY A 433 20.11 -20.25 12.74
N CYS A 434 19.94 -21.53 12.36
CA CYS A 434 20.87 -22.24 11.48
C CYS A 434 20.43 -22.34 10.01
N PHE A 435 19.21 -21.95 9.64
CA PHE A 435 18.69 -22.10 8.27
C PHE A 435 19.46 -21.33 7.19
N ARG A 436 20.27 -20.34 7.56
CA ARG A 436 21.19 -19.65 6.64
C ARG A 436 22.34 -20.53 6.16
N MET A 437 22.82 -21.47 7.02
CA MET A 437 23.90 -22.40 6.66
C MET A 437 23.43 -23.70 5.98
N ILE A 438 22.12 -23.83 5.72
CA ILE A 438 21.50 -25.05 5.19
C ILE A 438 20.90 -24.76 3.82
N PRO A 439 21.36 -25.44 2.75
CA PRO A 439 20.93 -25.16 1.39
C PRO A 439 19.44 -25.45 1.17
N ARG A 440 18.94 -24.97 0.02
CA ARG A 440 17.61 -25.31 -0.49
C ARG A 440 17.47 -26.81 -0.69
N ILE A 441 16.25 -27.31 -0.52
CA ILE A 441 15.91 -28.71 -0.78
C ILE A 441 16.11 -28.98 -2.29
N GLU A 442 17.02 -29.90 -2.61
CA GLU A 442 17.23 -30.39 -3.97
C GLU A 442 16.12 -31.40 -4.32
N SER A 443 15.24 -31.04 -5.25
CA SER A 443 14.11 -31.87 -5.67
C SER A 443 13.68 -31.53 -7.10
N GLU A 444 12.87 -32.40 -7.73
CA GLU A 444 12.37 -32.17 -9.07
C GLU A 444 11.45 -30.93 -9.11
N GLN A 445 11.78 -30.00 -10.02
CA GLN A 445 11.01 -28.78 -10.24
C GLN A 445 9.68 -29.12 -10.94
N ILE A 446 8.59 -28.47 -10.53
CA ILE A 446 7.28 -28.70 -11.15
C ILE A 446 7.25 -28.02 -12.52
N GLN A 447 7.47 -28.82 -13.55
CA GLN A 447 7.33 -28.40 -14.93
C GLN A 447 5.84 -28.10 -15.23
N ASN A 448 5.60 -27.06 -16.03
CA ASN A 448 4.31 -26.75 -16.66
C ASN A 448 3.16 -26.26 -15.75
N LEU A 449 3.42 -25.62 -14.59
CA LEU A 449 2.39 -24.81 -13.90
C LEU A 449 1.76 -23.76 -14.84
N ILE A 450 2.59 -23.12 -15.66
CA ILE A 450 2.19 -22.33 -16.83
C ILE A 450 3.17 -22.66 -17.96
N PRO A 451 2.72 -22.88 -19.20
CA PRO A 451 3.62 -23.02 -20.34
C PRO A 451 4.40 -21.70 -20.56
N SER A 452 5.72 -21.75 -20.43
CA SER A 452 6.62 -20.61 -20.64
C SER A 452 7.70 -20.95 -21.66
N VAL A 453 8.03 -19.96 -22.48
CA VAL A 453 9.14 -20.02 -23.44
C VAL A 453 10.43 -19.41 -22.84
N VAL A 454 10.34 -18.84 -21.64
CA VAL A 454 11.45 -18.22 -20.90
C VAL A 454 11.60 -18.89 -19.53
N PRO A 455 12.82 -19.23 -19.06
CA PRO A 455 13.04 -19.78 -17.73
C PRO A 455 12.53 -18.87 -16.60
N TYR A 456 11.98 -19.46 -15.54
CA TYR A 456 11.52 -18.76 -14.35
C TYR A 456 12.61 -18.67 -13.26
N GLU A 457 13.84 -18.35 -13.68
CA GLU A 457 15.00 -18.25 -12.79
C GLU A 457 15.33 -16.79 -12.47
N SER A 458 15.74 -16.51 -11.22
CA SER A 458 16.36 -15.22 -10.91
C SER A 458 17.67 -15.11 -11.68
N LYS A 459 17.87 -13.97 -12.35
CA LYS A 459 19.13 -13.65 -13.07
C LYS A 459 20.34 -13.62 -12.14
N TYR A 460 20.11 -13.40 -10.84
CA TYR A 460 21.13 -13.38 -9.80
C TYR A 460 20.61 -14.23 -8.63
N GLN A 461 21.23 -15.37 -8.38
CA GLN A 461 21.10 -16.06 -7.09
C GLN A 461 22.24 -15.54 -6.20
N ILE A 462 21.90 -14.67 -5.25
CA ILE A 462 22.88 -14.15 -4.28
C ILE A 462 22.85 -15.11 -3.10
N GLN A 463 23.80 -16.03 -3.08
CA GLN A 463 23.98 -17.01 -2.01
C GLN A 463 25.39 -16.86 -1.44
N PHE A 464 25.50 -16.55 -0.14
CA PHE A 464 26.75 -16.69 0.58
C PHE A 464 27.04 -18.19 0.77
N PRO A 465 28.20 -18.70 0.35
CA PRO A 465 28.48 -20.14 0.28
C PRO A 465 28.90 -20.74 1.63
N ILE A 466 28.17 -20.39 2.70
CA ILE A 466 28.40 -20.88 4.06
C ILE A 466 27.52 -22.12 4.23
N TYR A 467 27.97 -23.28 3.79
CA TYR A 467 27.17 -24.51 3.80
C TYR A 467 27.77 -25.62 4.64
N SER A 468 27.04 -26.04 5.68
CA SER A 468 27.35 -27.30 6.37
C SER A 468 26.96 -28.49 5.50
N GLN A 469 27.94 -29.32 5.15
CA GLN A 469 27.69 -30.58 4.45
C GLN A 469 27.02 -31.62 5.37
N GLU A 470 27.26 -31.55 6.68
CA GLU A 470 26.65 -32.43 7.67
C GLU A 470 25.14 -32.19 7.77
N LEU A 471 24.73 -30.91 7.80
CA LEU A 471 23.32 -30.52 7.98
C LEU A 471 22.55 -30.35 6.66
N LYS A 472 23.13 -30.69 5.50
CA LYS A 472 22.50 -30.52 4.16
C LYS A 472 21.05 -31.03 4.09
N ASN A 473 20.75 -32.15 4.76
CA ASN A 473 19.44 -32.81 4.72
C ASN A 473 18.50 -32.41 5.88
N LEU A 474 18.87 -31.45 6.75
CA LEU A 474 18.11 -31.15 7.95
C LEU A 474 16.70 -30.64 7.64
N ARG A 475 16.53 -29.72 6.67
CA ARG A 475 15.21 -29.23 6.23
C ARG A 475 14.27 -30.36 5.83
N MET A 476 14.77 -31.33 5.06
CA MET A 476 13.98 -32.50 4.66
C MET A 476 13.53 -33.34 5.84
N ARG A 477 14.42 -33.57 6.81
CA ARG A 477 14.09 -34.31 8.02
C ARG A 477 13.07 -33.57 8.88
N LEU A 478 13.22 -32.25 9.04
CA LEU A 478 12.28 -31.40 9.77
C LEU A 478 10.88 -31.42 9.14
N LEU A 479 10.76 -31.25 7.81
CA LEU A 479 9.47 -31.38 7.13
C LEU A 479 8.82 -32.75 7.36
N ILE A 480 9.58 -33.83 7.26
CA ILE A 480 9.07 -35.20 7.46
C ILE A 480 8.62 -35.41 8.91
N ASP A 481 9.43 -35.05 9.90
CA ASP A 481 9.18 -35.38 11.30
C ASP A 481 8.12 -34.46 11.94
N ILE A 482 8.16 -33.15 11.66
CA ILE A 482 7.10 -32.20 12.07
C ILE A 482 5.80 -32.48 11.30
N GLY A 483 5.91 -32.87 10.03
CA GLY A 483 4.77 -33.32 9.22
C GLY A 483 4.03 -34.49 9.88
N LYS A 484 4.74 -35.54 10.32
CA LYS A 484 4.15 -36.68 11.04
C LYS A 484 3.52 -36.26 12.37
N LEU A 485 4.19 -35.37 13.13
CA LEU A 485 3.66 -34.91 14.42
C LEU A 485 2.34 -34.16 14.24
N LEU A 486 2.21 -33.33 13.20
CA LEU A 486 0.95 -32.67 12.84
C LEU A 486 -0.14 -33.70 12.53
N ASP A 487 0.15 -34.72 11.71
CA ASP A 487 -0.83 -35.78 11.40
C ASP A 487 -1.29 -36.49 12.69
N LEU A 488 -0.35 -36.90 13.54
CA LEU A 488 -0.63 -37.57 14.82
C LEU A 488 -1.49 -36.70 15.75
N LEU A 489 -1.25 -35.40 15.85
CA LEU A 489 -2.05 -34.50 16.69
C LEU A 489 -3.49 -34.38 16.16
N ILE A 490 -3.67 -34.35 14.85
CA ILE A 490 -4.96 -34.15 14.18
C ILE A 490 -5.80 -35.43 14.18
N GLU A 491 -5.21 -36.58 13.85
CA GLU A 491 -5.88 -37.88 13.85
C GLU A 491 -6.41 -38.25 15.25
N ASN A 492 -5.68 -37.85 16.31
CA ASN A 492 -6.06 -38.12 17.69
C ASN A 492 -6.99 -37.05 18.31
N ASN A 493 -7.44 -36.05 17.54
CA ASN A 493 -8.29 -34.94 18.01
C ASN A 493 -7.70 -34.22 19.24
N SER A 494 -6.39 -33.94 19.25
CA SER A 494 -5.75 -33.32 20.41
C SER A 494 -6.26 -31.90 20.66
N ASP A 495 -6.66 -31.60 21.89
CA ASP A 495 -7.02 -30.25 22.34
C ASP A 495 -5.80 -29.30 22.44
N ASP A 496 -4.59 -29.76 22.12
CA ASP A 496 -3.37 -28.94 22.12
C ASP A 496 -3.22 -28.09 20.86
N VAL A 497 -4.08 -27.08 20.76
CA VAL A 497 -4.07 -26.10 19.68
C VAL A 497 -2.76 -25.28 19.66
N ALA A 498 -2.12 -25.08 20.82
CA ALA A 498 -0.85 -24.35 20.90
C ALA A 498 0.29 -25.12 20.20
N SER A 499 0.46 -26.41 20.49
CA SER A 499 1.44 -27.23 19.76
C SER A 499 1.08 -27.41 18.29
N MET A 500 -0.20 -27.56 17.94
CA MET A 500 -0.62 -27.64 16.54
C MET A 500 -0.25 -26.37 15.75
N THR A 501 -0.56 -25.19 16.29
CA THR A 501 -0.29 -23.91 15.60
C THR A 501 1.21 -23.60 15.53
N THR A 502 1.99 -23.90 16.57
CA THR A 502 3.46 -23.78 16.53
C THR A 502 4.09 -24.75 15.53
N ALA A 503 3.70 -26.03 15.55
CA ALA A 503 4.19 -27.01 14.57
C ALA A 503 3.82 -26.65 13.12
N LEU A 504 2.65 -26.04 12.91
CA LEU A 504 2.21 -25.59 11.59
C LEU A 504 3.07 -24.42 11.09
N LYS A 505 3.28 -23.39 11.91
CA LYS A 505 4.19 -22.27 11.60
C LYS A 505 5.59 -22.78 11.28
N PHE A 506 6.11 -23.70 12.08
CA PHE A 506 7.44 -24.28 11.85
C PHE A 506 7.51 -25.10 10.55
N TYR A 507 6.47 -25.87 10.22
CA TYR A 507 6.37 -26.62 8.97
C TYR A 507 6.37 -25.70 7.74
N SER A 508 5.63 -24.58 7.80
CA SER A 508 5.63 -23.51 6.79
C SER A 508 7.02 -22.87 6.64
N LEU A 509 7.58 -22.36 7.74
CA LEU A 509 8.90 -21.73 7.79
C LEU A 509 10.01 -22.62 7.22
N THR A 510 9.94 -23.94 7.41
CA THR A 510 10.95 -24.88 6.88
C THR A 510 11.04 -24.90 5.35
N SER A 511 9.95 -24.58 4.63
CA SER A 511 9.94 -24.45 3.16
C SER A 511 10.43 -23.08 2.67
N ILE A 512 10.02 -21.97 3.32
CA ILE A 512 10.20 -20.61 2.78
C ILE A 512 11.27 -19.75 3.48
N TYR A 513 11.65 -20.05 4.73
CA TYR A 513 12.59 -19.24 5.50
C TYR A 513 14.05 -19.64 5.21
N TYR A 514 14.90 -18.66 4.88
CA TYR A 514 16.30 -18.87 4.49
C TYR A 514 17.30 -18.10 5.38
N GLY A 515 16.95 -17.82 6.64
CA GLY A 515 17.81 -17.11 7.59
C GLY A 515 17.67 -15.58 7.55
N ILE A 516 16.57 -15.06 7.01
CA ILE A 516 16.27 -13.61 7.01
C ILE A 516 14.78 -13.42 7.22
N ASN A 517 14.44 -12.57 8.20
CA ASN A 517 13.08 -12.27 8.56
C ASN A 517 12.59 -11.00 7.83
N GLU A 518 11.55 -11.14 7.00
CA GLU A 518 10.99 -10.04 6.20
C GLU A 518 10.58 -8.84 7.06
N SER A 519 9.93 -9.07 8.22
CA SER A 519 9.50 -7.99 9.12
C SER A 519 10.66 -7.29 9.82
N TYR A 520 11.80 -7.96 10.03
CA TYR A 520 13.01 -7.33 10.54
C TYR A 520 13.61 -6.40 9.48
N VAL A 521 13.69 -6.84 8.23
CA VAL A 521 14.19 -6.01 7.12
C VAL A 521 13.26 -4.82 6.82
N GLU A 522 11.94 -4.98 6.97
CA GLU A 522 10.99 -3.86 6.94
C GLU A 522 11.26 -2.84 8.05
N PHE A 523 11.40 -3.31 9.30
CA PHE A 523 11.73 -2.44 10.43
C PHE A 523 13.06 -1.70 10.23
N SER A 524 14.12 -2.39 9.82
CA SER A 524 15.43 -1.78 9.55
C SER A 524 15.42 -0.84 8.34
N ARG A 525 14.54 -1.06 7.35
CA ARG A 525 14.31 -0.11 6.24
C ARG A 525 13.64 1.17 6.73
N ASP A 526 12.63 1.06 7.59
CA ASP A 526 11.92 2.22 8.14
C ASP A 526 12.81 3.02 9.10
N GLU A 527 13.62 2.35 9.93
CA GLU A 527 14.67 2.94 10.75
C GLU A 527 15.69 3.69 9.87
N PHE A 528 16.29 3.00 8.89
CA PHE A 528 17.24 3.61 7.95
C PHE A 528 16.64 4.80 7.20
N THR A 529 15.39 4.71 6.77
CA THR A 529 14.69 5.78 6.05
C THR A 529 14.48 7.00 6.95
N SER A 530 14.16 6.78 8.22
CA SER A 530 13.99 7.83 9.23
C SER A 530 15.32 8.52 9.53
N HIS A 531 16.38 7.75 9.79
CA HIS A 531 17.73 8.29 10.00
C HIS A 531 18.30 8.98 8.75
N GLU A 532 18.07 8.45 7.55
CA GLU A 532 18.47 9.12 6.30
C GLU A 532 17.72 10.46 6.17
N GLN A 533 16.42 10.53 6.43
CA GLN A 533 15.67 11.80 6.35
C GLN A 533 16.19 12.88 7.31
N LEU A 534 16.53 12.51 8.55
CA LEU A 534 17.06 13.44 9.56
C LEU A 534 18.48 13.90 9.26
N LEU A 535 19.35 12.98 8.83
CA LEU A 535 20.77 13.25 8.66
C LEU A 535 21.12 13.79 7.26
N LYS A 536 20.43 13.38 6.19
CA LYS A 536 20.81 13.68 4.79
C LYS A 536 20.90 15.18 4.52
N ASN A 537 22.12 15.64 4.22
CA ASN A 537 22.33 17.01 3.77
C ASN A 537 21.87 17.16 2.31
N LYS A 538 20.64 17.61 2.10
CA LYS A 538 20.06 17.89 0.77
C LYS A 538 20.79 18.99 -0.02
N LEU A 539 21.76 19.70 0.57
CA LEU A 539 22.63 20.66 -0.14
C LEU A 539 23.89 20.00 -0.72
N CYS A 540 24.19 18.78 -0.30
CA CYS A 540 25.27 17.95 -0.80
C CYS A 540 24.71 16.96 -1.82
N GLY A 541 25.49 16.66 -2.87
CA GLY A 541 25.07 15.76 -3.93
C GLY A 541 24.76 14.34 -3.43
N GLU A 542 24.01 13.58 -4.24
CA GLU A 542 23.62 12.21 -3.92
C GLU A 542 24.82 11.34 -3.50
N GLY A 543 24.65 10.59 -2.41
CA GLY A 543 25.69 9.69 -1.85
C GLY A 543 26.50 10.25 -0.68
N GLN A 544 26.39 11.54 -0.33
CA GLN A 544 27.13 12.15 0.80
C GLN A 544 26.47 11.89 2.18
N ASN A 545 26.39 10.62 2.56
CA ASN A 545 25.99 10.17 3.89
C ASN A 545 27.21 10.08 4.84
N ASN A 546 26.96 9.99 6.17
CA ASN A 546 28.03 9.65 7.12
C ASN A 546 28.39 8.16 6.97
N ARG A 547 29.55 7.75 7.51
CA ARG A 547 30.04 6.36 7.43
C ARG A 547 29.00 5.34 7.91
N PHE A 548 28.40 5.60 9.07
CA PHE A 548 27.43 4.72 9.74
C PHE A 548 26.20 4.43 8.87
N LEU A 549 25.50 5.46 8.34
CA LEU A 549 24.37 5.25 7.43
C LEU A 549 24.77 4.49 6.17
N SER A 550 25.97 4.75 5.63
CA SER A 550 26.46 4.02 4.46
C SER A 550 26.68 2.54 4.75
N ILE A 551 27.15 2.18 5.95
CA ILE A 551 27.31 0.78 6.39
C ILE A 551 25.95 0.12 6.66
N GLN A 552 25.03 0.79 7.38
CA GLN A 552 23.65 0.31 7.55
C GLN A 552 22.96 0.06 6.21
N LYS A 553 23.09 0.98 5.25
CA LYS A 553 22.55 0.84 3.90
C LYS A 553 23.11 -0.38 3.16
N ILE A 554 24.39 -0.68 3.32
CA ILE A 554 25.01 -1.88 2.72
C ILE A 554 24.48 -3.15 3.40
N GLY A 555 24.32 -3.17 4.72
CA GLY A 555 23.71 -4.29 5.45
C GLY A 555 22.28 -4.56 4.98
N LEU A 556 21.43 -3.54 5.02
CA LEU A 556 20.04 -3.60 4.53
C LEU A 556 19.98 -4.07 3.06
N GLN A 557 20.87 -3.56 2.20
CA GLN A 557 20.89 -3.94 0.79
C GLN A 557 21.25 -5.42 0.60
N ILE A 558 22.11 -6.00 1.44
CA ILE A 558 22.44 -7.43 1.42
C ILE A 558 21.19 -8.25 1.77
N GLU A 559 20.51 -7.88 2.86
CA GLU A 559 19.31 -8.58 3.35
C GLU A 559 18.15 -8.52 2.34
N GLU A 560 17.91 -7.35 1.74
CA GLU A 560 16.92 -7.17 0.67
C GLU A 560 17.23 -8.01 -0.58
N LEU A 561 18.51 -8.08 -0.97
CA LEU A 561 18.94 -8.90 -2.11
C LEU A 561 18.74 -10.39 -1.83
N GLU A 562 19.01 -10.85 -0.61
CA GLU A 562 18.80 -12.24 -0.20
C GLU A 562 17.30 -12.60 -0.12
N LEU A 563 16.44 -11.71 0.41
CA LEU A 563 14.97 -11.86 0.36
C LEU A 563 14.44 -11.93 -1.08
N SER A 564 15.05 -11.19 -2.01
CA SER A 564 14.64 -11.19 -3.43
C SER A 564 14.89 -12.52 -4.17
N ASN A 565 15.63 -13.46 -3.57
CA ASN A 565 15.86 -14.80 -4.12
C ASN A 565 14.60 -15.69 -4.03
N VAL A 566 13.59 -15.43 -4.86
CA VAL A 566 12.38 -16.27 -4.95
C VAL A 566 12.75 -17.73 -5.30
N GLY A 567 12.11 -18.69 -4.63
CA GLY A 567 12.26 -20.12 -4.92
C GLY A 567 11.48 -20.58 -6.15
N ILE A 568 11.98 -21.62 -6.83
CA ILE A 568 11.22 -22.36 -7.84
C ILE A 568 10.48 -23.50 -7.13
N LEU A 569 9.17 -23.60 -7.35
CA LEU A 569 8.33 -24.61 -6.71
C LEU A 569 8.74 -26.03 -7.14
N ASN A 570 9.10 -26.87 -6.18
CA ASN A 570 9.36 -28.30 -6.39
C ASN A 570 8.20 -29.17 -5.86
N ASP A 571 8.25 -30.48 -6.11
CA ASP A 571 7.21 -31.42 -5.69
C ASP A 571 6.99 -31.50 -4.16
N ILE A 572 7.99 -31.14 -3.36
CA ILE A 572 7.91 -31.16 -1.89
C ILE A 572 7.21 -29.89 -1.39
N ASP A 573 7.52 -28.72 -1.97
CA ASP A 573 6.78 -27.48 -1.67
C ASP A 573 5.29 -27.60 -2.06
N LYS A 574 4.98 -28.32 -3.15
CA LYS A 574 3.59 -28.66 -3.49
C LYS A 574 2.92 -29.54 -2.44
N GLN A 575 3.64 -30.51 -1.85
CA GLN A 575 3.10 -31.30 -0.74
C GLN A 575 2.87 -30.43 0.51
N VAL A 576 3.78 -29.50 0.80
CA VAL A 576 3.63 -28.51 1.88
C VAL A 576 2.37 -27.65 1.64
N ILE A 577 2.19 -27.10 0.43
CA ILE A 577 1.00 -26.30 0.05
C ILE A 577 -0.29 -27.11 0.21
N LEU A 578 -0.33 -28.35 -0.31
CA LEU A 578 -1.52 -29.20 -0.20
C LEU A 578 -1.84 -29.55 1.26
N LYS A 579 -0.83 -29.79 2.09
CA LYS A 579 -1.03 -30.04 3.51
C LYS A 579 -1.53 -28.79 4.25
N LEU A 580 -0.90 -27.63 4.04
CA LEU A 580 -1.37 -26.35 4.58
C LEU A 580 -2.80 -26.01 4.13
N PHE A 581 -3.18 -26.37 2.90
CA PHE A 581 -4.54 -26.23 2.40
C PHE A 581 -5.54 -27.12 3.16
N GLU A 582 -5.28 -28.41 3.34
CA GLU A 582 -6.17 -29.31 4.09
C GLU A 582 -6.27 -28.88 5.58
N LEU A 583 -5.22 -28.26 6.15
CA LEU A 583 -5.27 -27.64 7.48
C LEU A 583 -6.09 -26.33 7.50
N SER A 584 -6.08 -25.56 6.41
CA SER A 584 -6.86 -24.32 6.24
C SER A 584 -8.37 -24.55 6.17
N ILE A 585 -8.79 -25.79 5.95
CA ILE A 585 -10.19 -26.24 5.94
C ILE A 585 -10.54 -27.19 7.10
N ASN A 586 -9.64 -27.35 8.09
CA ASN A 586 -9.85 -28.21 9.27
C ASN A 586 -11.05 -27.74 10.12
N ARG A 587 -11.59 -28.58 11.02
CA ARG A 587 -12.72 -28.21 11.91
C ARG A 587 -12.35 -27.18 13.01
N TYR A 588 -11.09 -27.11 13.43
CA TYR A 588 -10.67 -26.21 14.51
C TYR A 588 -10.37 -24.81 13.97
N SER A 589 -11.11 -23.79 14.41
CA SER A 589 -11.05 -22.43 13.84
C SER A 589 -9.69 -21.74 14.00
N GLU A 590 -8.98 -21.96 15.10
CA GLU A 590 -7.66 -21.38 15.37
C GLU A 590 -6.56 -22.05 14.54
N VAL A 591 -6.66 -23.37 14.34
CA VAL A 591 -5.82 -24.12 13.40
C VAL A 591 -6.07 -23.65 11.97
N ARG A 592 -7.33 -23.49 11.55
CA ARG A 592 -7.68 -22.91 10.22
C ARG A 592 -7.06 -21.54 10.03
N CYS A 593 -7.25 -20.62 10.98
CA CYS A 593 -6.76 -19.25 10.88
C CYS A 593 -5.23 -19.22 10.72
N THR A 594 -4.52 -19.98 11.55
CA THR A 594 -3.05 -20.10 11.45
C THR A 594 -2.64 -20.75 10.12
N ALA A 595 -3.33 -21.81 9.71
CA ALA A 595 -3.07 -22.51 8.45
C ALA A 595 -3.26 -21.62 7.22
N GLN A 596 -4.28 -20.76 7.23
CA GLN A 596 -4.58 -19.83 6.14
C GLN A 596 -3.48 -18.77 6.01
N THR A 597 -3.05 -18.16 7.12
CA THR A 597 -1.92 -17.22 7.15
C THR A 597 -0.65 -17.85 6.58
N GLU A 598 -0.29 -19.05 7.04
CA GLU A 598 0.91 -19.75 6.56
C GLU A 598 0.78 -20.20 5.10
N LEU A 599 -0.39 -20.67 4.69
CA LEU A 599 -0.68 -20.97 3.28
C LEU A 599 -0.49 -19.72 2.42
N PHE A 600 -0.99 -18.55 2.83
CA PHE A 600 -0.78 -17.31 2.08
C PHE A 600 0.68 -16.90 2.01
N ASN A 601 1.47 -17.06 3.08
CA ASN A 601 2.91 -16.81 3.07
C ASN A 601 3.61 -17.65 1.99
N VAL A 602 3.35 -18.96 1.98
CA VAL A 602 3.90 -19.90 0.97
C VAL A 602 3.39 -19.59 -0.45
N LEU A 603 2.11 -19.22 -0.60
CA LEU A 603 1.51 -18.89 -1.90
C LEU A 603 1.98 -17.54 -2.48
N LYS A 604 2.36 -16.59 -1.63
CA LYS A 604 3.00 -15.32 -2.03
C LYS A 604 4.45 -15.54 -2.45
N TYR A 605 5.18 -16.38 -1.71
CA TYR A 605 6.57 -16.71 -1.99
C TYR A 605 6.75 -17.41 -3.35
N TYR A 606 6.02 -18.51 -3.58
CA TYR A 606 6.16 -19.29 -4.82
C TYR A 606 5.28 -18.75 -5.95
N ARG A 607 5.89 -18.36 -7.08
CA ARG A 607 5.15 -17.79 -8.22
C ARG A 607 4.20 -18.82 -8.86
N PHE A 608 2.94 -18.42 -9.06
CA PHE A 608 1.84 -19.25 -9.61
C PHE A 608 1.45 -20.49 -8.79
N SER A 609 2.03 -20.69 -7.61
CA SER A 609 1.72 -21.77 -6.66
C SER A 609 0.24 -21.91 -6.33
N PHE A 610 -0.51 -20.81 -6.33
CA PHE A 610 -1.95 -20.77 -6.08
C PHE A 610 -2.76 -21.68 -7.01
N GLN A 611 -2.23 -22.09 -8.17
CA GLN A 611 -2.90 -23.04 -9.05
C GLN A 611 -3.01 -24.45 -8.45
N VAL A 612 -2.10 -24.82 -7.55
CA VAL A 612 -2.07 -26.14 -6.88
C VAL A 612 -3.36 -26.42 -6.11
N ILE A 613 -3.99 -25.39 -5.53
CA ILE A 613 -5.18 -25.52 -4.69
C ILE A 613 -6.52 -25.31 -5.44
N VAL A 614 -6.49 -24.76 -6.66
CA VAL A 614 -7.72 -24.38 -7.40
C VAL A 614 -8.61 -25.59 -7.68
N ASP A 615 -8.03 -26.68 -8.19
CA ASP A 615 -8.80 -27.87 -8.56
C ASP A 615 -9.44 -28.53 -7.32
N ARG A 616 -8.78 -28.46 -6.17
CA ARG A 616 -9.29 -28.96 -4.88
C ARG A 616 -10.42 -28.10 -4.31
N ILE A 617 -10.32 -26.76 -4.41
CA ILE A 617 -11.43 -25.86 -4.05
C ILE A 617 -12.66 -26.13 -4.94
N VAL A 618 -12.45 -26.30 -6.25
CA VAL A 618 -13.50 -26.59 -7.22
C VAL A 618 -14.16 -27.95 -6.95
N GLU A 619 -13.41 -28.97 -6.56
CA GLU A 619 -13.93 -30.27 -6.11
C GLU A 619 -14.84 -30.13 -4.88
N LEU A 620 -14.37 -29.43 -3.84
CA LEU A 620 -15.11 -29.21 -2.60
C LEU A 620 -16.41 -28.42 -2.82
N PHE A 621 -16.42 -27.44 -3.73
CA PHE A 621 -17.62 -26.65 -4.04
C PHE A 621 -18.63 -27.37 -4.94
N ASN A 622 -18.21 -28.38 -5.71
CA ASN A 622 -19.10 -29.14 -6.59
C ASN A 622 -19.65 -30.43 -5.93
N THR A 623 -19.13 -30.83 -4.76
CA THR A 623 -19.61 -32.00 -4.00
C THR A 623 -20.99 -31.71 -3.40
N GLN A 624 -21.98 -32.57 -3.67
CA GLN A 624 -23.39 -32.37 -3.28
C GLN A 624 -23.79 -33.04 -1.95
N ASP A 625 -22.96 -33.94 -1.42
CA ASP A 625 -23.17 -34.59 -0.13
C ASP A 625 -22.91 -33.61 1.04
N GLU A 626 -23.09 -34.06 2.29
CA GLU A 626 -22.86 -33.25 3.51
C GLU A 626 -21.37 -32.92 3.73
N VAL A 627 -20.82 -32.02 2.90
CA VAL A 627 -19.51 -31.40 3.13
C VAL A 627 -19.57 -30.61 4.44
N ASP A 628 -18.53 -30.73 5.27
CA ASP A 628 -18.47 -29.98 6.52
C ASP A 628 -18.56 -28.48 6.22
N HIS A 629 -19.53 -27.81 6.84
CA HIS A 629 -19.69 -26.36 6.77
C HIS A 629 -18.38 -25.63 7.04
N ASP A 630 -17.56 -26.16 7.94
CA ASP A 630 -16.31 -25.55 8.35
C ASP A 630 -15.19 -25.70 7.29
N GLN A 631 -15.26 -26.73 6.43
CA GLN A 631 -14.43 -26.84 5.23
C GLN A 631 -14.81 -25.81 4.17
N ILE A 632 -16.12 -25.62 3.92
CA ILE A 632 -16.62 -24.59 3.00
C ILE A 632 -16.21 -23.20 3.51
N LYS A 633 -16.38 -22.93 4.80
CA LYS A 633 -15.96 -21.67 5.43
C LYS A 633 -14.45 -21.44 5.28
N GLY A 634 -13.64 -22.49 5.47
CA GLY A 634 -12.19 -22.43 5.21
C GLY A 634 -11.87 -22.05 3.77
N CYS A 635 -12.49 -22.71 2.78
CA CYS A 635 -12.31 -22.39 1.37
C CYS A 635 -12.69 -20.94 1.03
N LEU A 636 -13.77 -20.41 1.62
CA LEU A 636 -14.19 -19.03 1.40
C LEU A 636 -13.17 -18.01 1.94
N TYR A 637 -12.58 -18.25 3.11
CA TYR A 637 -11.45 -17.43 3.58
C TYR A 637 -10.23 -17.50 2.65
N ILE A 638 -9.92 -18.68 2.09
CA ILE A 638 -8.82 -18.84 1.11
C ILE A 638 -9.10 -18.04 -0.19
N LEU A 639 -10.36 -17.91 -0.58
CA LEU A 639 -10.76 -17.10 -1.74
C LEU A 639 -10.70 -15.60 -1.47
N LEU A 640 -11.27 -15.16 -0.33
CA LEU A 640 -11.30 -13.77 0.12
C LEU A 640 -9.88 -13.22 0.38
N GLY A 641 -9.06 -14.04 1.02
CA GLY A 641 -7.70 -13.75 1.47
C GLY A 641 -7.52 -12.38 2.12
N ASP A 642 -6.34 -11.80 1.93
CA ASP A 642 -5.98 -10.47 2.43
C ASP A 642 -5.92 -9.43 1.30
N ASP A 643 -5.53 -8.21 1.61
CA ASP A 643 -5.49 -7.10 0.64
C ASP A 643 -4.41 -7.29 -0.45
N SER A 644 -3.42 -8.15 -0.22
CA SER A 644 -2.40 -8.53 -1.21
C SER A 644 -2.79 -9.79 -2.01
N PHE A 645 -3.71 -10.60 -1.49
CA PHE A 645 -4.05 -11.91 -2.03
C PHE A 645 -5.57 -12.13 -2.09
N PHE A 646 -6.18 -11.78 -3.22
CA PHE A 646 -7.54 -12.17 -3.57
C PHE A 646 -7.53 -13.17 -4.73
N LEU A 647 -8.06 -14.39 -4.56
CA LEU A 647 -7.91 -15.46 -5.56
C LEU A 647 -8.79 -15.28 -6.82
N PRO A 648 -10.10 -14.95 -6.72
CA PRO A 648 -11.00 -14.87 -7.86
C PRO A 648 -10.58 -13.89 -8.98
N THR A 649 -9.77 -12.88 -8.68
CA THR A 649 -9.32 -11.88 -9.66
C THR A 649 -7.95 -12.16 -10.26
N LYS A 650 -7.13 -13.09 -9.69
CA LYS A 650 -5.78 -13.40 -10.18
C LYS A 650 -5.77 -13.71 -11.69
N TYR A 651 -4.68 -13.35 -12.36
CA TYR A 651 -4.56 -13.32 -13.82
C TYR A 651 -4.41 -14.72 -14.46
N SER A 652 -5.44 -15.55 -14.40
CA SER A 652 -5.53 -16.81 -15.14
C SER A 652 -6.96 -17.08 -15.64
N TRP A 653 -7.15 -17.14 -16.96
CA TRP A 653 -8.45 -17.49 -17.55
C TRP A 653 -8.85 -18.95 -17.26
N THR A 654 -7.90 -19.88 -17.28
CA THR A 654 -8.15 -21.30 -16.99
C THR A 654 -8.57 -21.52 -15.54
N MET A 655 -8.11 -20.67 -14.61
CA MET A 655 -8.64 -20.64 -13.25
C MET A 655 -10.08 -20.10 -13.23
N LYS A 656 -10.32 -18.93 -13.82
CA LYS A 656 -11.65 -18.27 -13.79
C LYS A 656 -12.73 -19.16 -14.42
N GLU A 657 -12.42 -19.84 -15.52
CA GLU A 657 -13.30 -20.81 -16.19
C GLU A 657 -13.76 -21.96 -15.26
N LYS A 658 -12.90 -22.44 -14.37
CA LYS A 658 -13.26 -23.47 -13.37
C LYS A 658 -13.92 -22.87 -12.13
N LEU A 659 -13.31 -21.81 -11.58
CA LEU A 659 -13.61 -21.28 -10.25
C LEU A 659 -14.87 -20.43 -10.22
N TRP A 660 -15.07 -19.50 -11.17
CA TRP A 660 -16.24 -18.61 -11.16
C TRP A 660 -17.56 -19.38 -11.27
N PRO A 661 -17.71 -20.40 -12.15
CA PRO A 661 -18.93 -21.20 -12.18
C PRO A 661 -19.15 -22.06 -10.93
N SER A 662 -18.10 -22.48 -10.22
CA SER A 662 -18.25 -23.21 -8.96
C SER A 662 -18.64 -22.31 -7.79
N ILE A 663 -18.10 -21.08 -7.70
CA ILE A 663 -18.59 -20.05 -6.76
C ILE A 663 -20.08 -19.77 -7.04
N ALA A 664 -20.44 -19.53 -8.31
CA ALA A 664 -21.80 -19.24 -8.72
C ALA A 664 -22.79 -20.42 -8.52
N ARG A 665 -22.32 -21.67 -8.44
CA ARG A 665 -23.18 -22.86 -8.21
C ARG A 665 -23.29 -23.28 -6.74
N MET A 666 -22.52 -22.68 -5.82
CA MET A 666 -22.43 -23.12 -4.43
C MET A 666 -23.77 -22.91 -3.67
N ALA A 667 -24.52 -23.99 -3.48
CA ALA A 667 -25.86 -23.98 -2.86
C ALA A 667 -25.87 -24.26 -1.34
N HIS A 668 -24.72 -24.61 -0.75
CA HIS A 668 -24.64 -25.16 0.62
C HIS A 668 -24.26 -24.12 1.69
N ALA A 669 -23.92 -22.88 1.30
CA ALA A 669 -23.52 -21.80 2.20
C ALA A 669 -24.73 -21.11 2.89
N ASN A 670 -25.44 -21.87 3.72
CA ASN A 670 -26.72 -21.47 4.31
C ASN A 670 -26.62 -20.87 5.73
N LYS A 671 -25.40 -20.75 6.31
CA LYS A 671 -25.22 -20.06 7.60
C LYS A 671 -24.82 -18.61 7.36
N ILE A 672 -25.29 -17.70 8.22
CA ILE A 672 -24.97 -16.27 8.17
C ILE A 672 -23.45 -16.04 8.02
N SER A 673 -22.61 -16.73 8.79
CA SER A 673 -21.16 -16.53 8.72
C SER A 673 -20.46 -17.04 7.46
N THR A 674 -21.14 -17.82 6.61
CA THR A 674 -20.65 -18.17 5.27
C THR A 674 -21.29 -17.29 4.21
N GLN A 675 -22.53 -16.83 4.39
CA GLN A 675 -23.16 -15.80 3.55
C GLN A 675 -22.35 -14.50 3.58
N ASN A 676 -22.07 -13.95 4.76
CA ASN A 676 -21.26 -12.75 4.94
C ASN A 676 -19.90 -12.84 4.23
N LEU A 677 -19.23 -13.99 4.27
CA LEU A 677 -17.93 -14.14 3.58
C LEU A 677 -18.07 -14.09 2.06
N ILE A 678 -19.22 -14.45 1.50
CA ILE A 678 -19.45 -14.36 0.06
C ILE A 678 -20.05 -13.00 -0.32
N ASP A 679 -20.73 -12.31 0.61
CA ASP A 679 -20.92 -10.84 0.52
C ASP A 679 -19.56 -10.16 0.40
N ASP A 680 -18.61 -10.40 1.32
CA ASP A 680 -17.25 -9.82 1.30
C ASP A 680 -16.49 -10.15 -0.01
N ILE A 681 -16.57 -11.40 -0.48
CA ILE A 681 -15.98 -11.83 -1.77
C ILE A 681 -16.67 -11.13 -2.93
N HIS A 682 -18.00 -10.96 -2.89
CA HIS A 682 -18.72 -10.26 -3.94
C HIS A 682 -18.36 -8.78 -3.94
N GLU A 683 -18.35 -8.09 -2.79
CA GLU A 683 -17.96 -6.68 -2.64
C GLU A 683 -16.56 -6.40 -3.23
N LYS A 684 -15.58 -7.27 -2.96
CA LYS A 684 -14.24 -7.20 -3.58
C LYS A 684 -14.22 -7.44 -5.11
N ILE A 685 -15.31 -7.87 -5.73
CA ILE A 685 -15.48 -8.03 -7.19
C ILE A 685 -16.43 -6.97 -7.78
N CYS A 686 -17.51 -6.64 -7.07
CA CYS A 686 -18.68 -5.81 -7.43
C CYS A 686 -19.32 -5.28 -6.13
N GLU A 687 -19.54 -3.97 -6.00
CA GLU A 687 -19.86 -3.21 -4.75
C GLU A 687 -21.25 -3.50 -4.06
N GLU A 688 -21.81 -4.72 -4.10
CA GLU A 688 -23.20 -5.02 -3.68
C GLU A 688 -23.38 -6.39 -2.95
N THR A 689 -24.56 -6.64 -2.35
CA THR A 689 -24.85 -7.79 -1.45
C THR A 689 -25.36 -9.08 -2.12
N TRP A 690 -25.27 -10.20 -1.40
CA TRP A 690 -25.41 -11.59 -1.83
C TRP A 690 -26.73 -11.99 -2.51
N GLY A 691 -26.58 -13.00 -3.35
CA GLY A 691 -27.64 -13.75 -4.04
C GLY A 691 -27.01 -14.54 -5.17
N GLN A 692 -27.26 -15.86 -5.25
CA GLN A 692 -26.61 -16.74 -6.23
C GLN A 692 -26.78 -16.26 -7.69
N GLN A 693 -27.98 -15.77 -8.01
CA GLN A 693 -28.29 -15.16 -9.30
C GLN A 693 -27.57 -13.82 -9.52
N LYS A 694 -27.39 -13.00 -8.46
CA LYS A 694 -26.71 -11.69 -8.51
C LYS A 694 -25.24 -11.83 -8.89
N ILE A 695 -24.51 -12.75 -8.23
CA ILE A 695 -23.11 -13.06 -8.56
C ILE A 695 -22.99 -13.58 -10.00
N THR A 696 -23.90 -14.46 -10.40
CA THR A 696 -23.89 -15.04 -11.75
C THR A 696 -24.04 -13.93 -12.81
N ILE A 697 -24.99 -13.00 -12.63
CA ILE A 697 -25.22 -11.91 -13.58
C ILE A 697 -24.12 -10.83 -13.52
N SER A 698 -23.55 -10.55 -12.35
CA SER A 698 -22.43 -9.61 -12.22
C SER A 698 -21.17 -10.13 -12.91
N PHE A 699 -20.85 -11.42 -12.76
CA PHE A 699 -19.78 -12.10 -13.52
C PHE A 699 -20.05 -12.06 -15.04
N LEU A 700 -21.28 -12.29 -15.49
CA LEU A 700 -21.63 -12.17 -16.92
C LEU A 700 -21.42 -10.75 -17.44
N CYS A 701 -21.76 -9.71 -16.67
CA CYS A 701 -21.49 -8.31 -17.02
C CYS A 701 -19.98 -8.02 -17.16
N LEU A 702 -19.13 -8.58 -16.28
CA LEU A 702 -17.67 -8.45 -16.36
C LEU A 702 -17.06 -9.17 -17.57
N LEU A 703 -17.73 -10.20 -18.12
CA LEU A 703 -17.28 -10.92 -19.32
C LEU A 703 -17.62 -10.19 -20.64
N LEU A 704 -18.38 -9.09 -20.61
CA LEU A 704 -18.77 -8.35 -21.82
C LEU A 704 -17.59 -7.57 -22.43
N GLN A 705 -17.18 -7.95 -23.64
CA GLN A 705 -16.05 -7.35 -24.36
C GLN A 705 -16.46 -6.74 -25.69
N LYS A 706 -15.65 -5.79 -26.19
CA LYS A 706 -15.91 -5.08 -27.45
C LYS A 706 -15.77 -5.97 -28.69
N PHE A 707 -14.81 -6.90 -28.67
CA PHE A 707 -14.42 -7.71 -29.83
C PHE A 707 -14.92 -9.16 -29.77
N VAL A 708 -15.63 -9.53 -28.70
CA VAL A 708 -16.25 -10.85 -28.54
C VAL A 708 -17.77 -10.64 -28.65
N PRO A 709 -18.47 -11.33 -29.57
CA PRO A 709 -19.93 -11.26 -29.65
C PRO A 709 -20.55 -11.92 -28.41
N ILE A 710 -21.62 -11.34 -27.88
CA ILE A 710 -22.40 -11.93 -26.78
C ILE A 710 -23.08 -13.22 -27.25
N SER A 711 -23.17 -14.25 -26.41
CA SER A 711 -23.97 -15.45 -26.73
C SER A 711 -25.47 -15.13 -26.65
N SER A 712 -26.29 -15.81 -27.46
CA SER A 712 -27.74 -15.65 -27.45
C SER A 712 -28.33 -15.84 -26.05
N SER A 713 -27.97 -16.93 -25.36
CA SER A 713 -28.45 -17.25 -24.01
C SER A 713 -28.04 -16.23 -22.95
N CYS A 714 -26.90 -15.56 -23.10
CA CYS A 714 -26.49 -14.49 -22.19
C CYS A 714 -27.33 -13.22 -22.40
N LEU A 715 -27.60 -12.85 -23.65
CA LEU A 715 -28.47 -11.72 -23.96
C LEU A 715 -29.92 -12.00 -23.57
N GLU A 716 -30.42 -13.21 -23.83
CA GLU A 716 -31.72 -13.72 -23.39
C GLU A 716 -31.85 -13.59 -21.87
N THR A 717 -30.86 -14.03 -21.09
CA THR A 717 -30.86 -13.89 -19.63
C THR A 717 -30.99 -12.41 -19.20
N PHE A 718 -30.21 -11.49 -19.79
CA PHE A 718 -30.35 -10.07 -19.49
C PHE A 718 -31.73 -9.51 -19.87
N VAL A 719 -32.31 -9.94 -20.99
CA VAL A 719 -33.63 -9.47 -21.44
C VAL A 719 -34.74 -9.99 -20.55
N GLU A 720 -34.76 -11.28 -20.19
CA GLU A 720 -35.75 -11.83 -19.25
C GLU A 720 -35.66 -11.16 -17.87
N PHE A 721 -34.44 -10.85 -17.41
CA PHE A 721 -34.23 -10.33 -16.05
C PHE A 721 -34.67 -8.87 -15.88
N LEU A 722 -34.95 -8.13 -16.96
CA LEU A 722 -35.57 -6.79 -16.87
C LEU A 722 -36.97 -6.80 -16.23
N VAL A 723 -37.68 -7.92 -16.29
CA VAL A 723 -39.03 -8.09 -15.69
C VAL A 723 -39.03 -9.07 -14.51
N HIS A 724 -37.86 -9.29 -13.91
CA HIS A 724 -37.70 -10.12 -12.72
C HIS A 724 -38.12 -9.35 -11.47
N ASP A 725 -38.75 -10.00 -10.50
CA ASP A 725 -39.32 -9.34 -9.31
C ASP A 725 -38.24 -8.69 -8.39
N ASN A 726 -37.02 -9.23 -8.40
CA ASN A 726 -35.86 -8.71 -7.66
C ASN A 726 -35.20 -7.51 -8.37
N ILE A 727 -35.13 -6.35 -7.70
CA ILE A 727 -34.57 -5.09 -8.22
C ILE A 727 -33.11 -5.18 -8.66
N GLU A 728 -32.25 -5.88 -7.91
CA GLU A 728 -30.83 -5.98 -8.26
C GLU A 728 -30.61 -6.75 -9.57
N LEU A 729 -31.42 -7.78 -9.82
CA LEU A 729 -31.36 -8.50 -11.10
C LEU A 729 -31.83 -7.63 -12.28
N ARG A 730 -32.78 -6.71 -12.06
CA ARG A 730 -33.15 -5.67 -13.05
C ARG A 730 -32.03 -4.66 -13.28
N ARG A 731 -31.34 -4.22 -12.22
CA ARG A 731 -30.17 -3.30 -12.29
C ARG A 731 -29.05 -3.94 -13.12
N TYR A 732 -28.64 -5.17 -12.80
CA TYR A 732 -27.62 -5.89 -13.58
C TYR A 732 -28.05 -6.18 -15.02
N ALA A 733 -29.31 -6.52 -15.28
CA ALA A 733 -29.85 -6.67 -16.63
C ALA A 733 -29.75 -5.36 -17.44
N THR A 734 -30.12 -4.23 -16.83
CA THR A 734 -30.02 -2.89 -17.41
C THR A 734 -28.56 -2.53 -17.73
N ILE A 735 -27.62 -2.84 -16.82
CA ILE A 735 -26.18 -2.69 -17.04
C ILE A 735 -25.69 -3.59 -18.19
N GLY A 736 -26.10 -4.85 -18.23
CA GLY A 736 -25.74 -5.83 -19.26
C GLY A 736 -26.19 -5.40 -20.65
N ILE A 737 -27.45 -5.00 -20.81
CA ILE A 737 -28.01 -4.47 -22.08
C ILE A 737 -27.34 -3.15 -22.46
N THR A 738 -27.07 -2.28 -21.49
CA THR A 738 -26.32 -1.02 -21.71
C THR A 738 -24.91 -1.28 -22.23
N ALA A 739 -24.20 -2.22 -21.60
CA ALA A 739 -22.86 -2.63 -21.97
C ALA A 739 -22.85 -3.28 -23.35
N PHE A 740 -23.74 -4.25 -23.61
CA PHE A 740 -23.97 -4.83 -24.94
C PHE A 740 -24.16 -3.74 -25.99
N CYS A 741 -25.13 -2.84 -25.80
CA CYS A 741 -25.42 -1.79 -26.77
C CYS A 741 -24.18 -0.91 -27.05
N ARG A 742 -23.44 -0.54 -25.99
CA ARG A 742 -22.24 0.32 -26.05
C ARG A 742 -21.06 -0.36 -26.76
N LEU A 743 -20.84 -1.65 -26.51
CA LEU A 743 -19.75 -2.44 -27.04
C LEU A 743 -20.03 -2.85 -28.50
N GLN A 744 -21.20 -3.42 -28.75
CA GLN A 744 -21.70 -3.84 -30.07
C GLN A 744 -22.48 -2.70 -30.75
N LYS A 745 -21.88 -1.50 -30.78
CA LYS A 745 -22.46 -0.34 -31.49
C LYS A 745 -22.24 -0.50 -33.01
N PRO A 746 -23.23 -0.20 -33.86
CA PRO A 746 -23.02 -0.15 -35.30
C PRO A 746 -21.89 0.81 -35.70
N PRO A 747 -21.12 0.51 -36.78
CA PRO A 747 -20.05 1.37 -37.25
C PRO A 747 -20.57 2.77 -37.63
N ARG A 748 -19.68 3.76 -37.64
CA ARG A 748 -20.01 5.14 -38.04
C ARG A 748 -19.16 5.54 -39.23
N LEU A 749 -19.82 6.15 -40.21
CA LEU A 749 -19.15 6.84 -41.30
C LEU A 749 -18.68 8.21 -40.79
N TYR A 750 -17.40 8.50 -40.98
CA TYR A 750 -16.78 9.77 -40.64
C TYR A 750 -16.34 10.49 -41.89
N VAL A 751 -16.55 11.80 -41.93
CA VAL A 751 -15.97 12.72 -42.89
C VAL A 751 -14.89 13.51 -42.19
N GLU A 752 -13.76 13.69 -42.86
CA GLU A 752 -12.61 14.44 -42.39
C GLU A 752 -12.24 15.46 -43.46
N LYS A 753 -12.28 16.74 -43.10
CA LYS A 753 -12.12 17.88 -44.00
C LYS A 753 -11.29 18.98 -43.38
N SER A 754 -10.65 19.81 -44.20
CA SER A 754 -10.06 21.06 -43.72
C SER A 754 -11.16 22.09 -43.41
N LEU A 755 -10.82 23.12 -42.62
CA LEU A 755 -11.71 24.28 -42.44
C LEU A 755 -12.00 24.98 -43.79
N GLU A 756 -11.00 25.03 -44.67
CA GLU A 756 -11.08 25.68 -45.98
C GLU A 756 -12.12 25.01 -46.89
N GLU A 757 -12.12 23.68 -46.93
CA GLU A 757 -13.09 22.88 -47.68
C GLU A 757 -14.53 23.04 -47.17
N ILE A 758 -14.69 23.31 -45.86
CA ILE A 758 -16.00 23.54 -45.24
C ILE A 758 -16.48 24.96 -45.55
N LEU A 759 -15.65 25.99 -45.35
CA LEU A 759 -16.00 27.38 -45.60
C LEU A 759 -16.23 27.67 -47.10
N HIS A 760 -15.38 27.13 -47.98
CA HIS A 760 -15.58 27.22 -49.44
C HIS A 760 -16.92 26.59 -49.87
N LYS A 761 -17.35 25.49 -49.23
CA LYS A 761 -18.66 24.89 -49.55
C LYS A 761 -19.85 25.75 -49.06
N MET A 762 -19.63 26.62 -48.07
CA MET A 762 -20.64 27.49 -47.49
C MET A 762 -20.64 28.92 -48.07
N ASP A 763 -19.82 29.19 -49.09
CA ASP A 763 -19.52 30.53 -49.61
C ASP A 763 -19.13 31.55 -48.50
N LYS A 764 -18.55 31.06 -47.40
CA LYS A 764 -18.04 31.90 -46.30
C LYS A 764 -16.56 32.24 -46.52
N PRO A 765 -16.11 33.46 -46.21
CA PRO A 765 -14.71 33.84 -46.36
C PRO A 765 -13.83 33.00 -45.42
N LEU A 766 -12.62 32.68 -45.88
CA LEU A 766 -11.57 32.21 -44.98
C LEU A 766 -11.27 33.30 -43.95
N PRO A 767 -11.02 32.94 -42.66
CA PRO A 767 -10.54 33.91 -41.70
C PRO A 767 -9.26 34.56 -42.24
N ALA A 768 -9.22 35.89 -42.24
CA ALA A 768 -7.97 36.60 -42.50
C ALA A 768 -6.94 36.14 -41.47
N MET A 769 -5.72 35.80 -41.92
CA MET A 769 -4.63 35.48 -41.00
C MET A 769 -4.25 36.75 -40.22
N MET A 770 -4.90 36.96 -39.08
CA MET A 770 -4.54 37.99 -38.11
C MET A 770 -3.27 37.58 -37.37
N ASN A 771 -2.11 37.79 -38.02
CA ASN A 771 -0.76 37.79 -37.45
C ASN A 771 -0.51 36.75 -36.33
N ASP A 772 -0.77 35.47 -36.57
CA ASP A 772 -0.54 34.35 -35.62
C ASP A 772 -1.21 34.48 -34.23
N GLU A 773 -2.11 35.44 -34.02
CA GLU A 773 -2.78 35.68 -32.72
C GLU A 773 -4.10 34.90 -32.61
N TYR A 774 -4.18 34.00 -31.63
CA TYR A 774 -5.40 33.24 -31.33
C TYR A 774 -6.47 34.12 -30.68
N CYS A 775 -7.60 34.34 -31.37
CA CYS A 775 -8.76 35.06 -30.84
C CYS A 775 -9.86 34.08 -30.38
N PRO A 776 -9.93 33.68 -29.10
CA PRO A 776 -11.01 32.82 -28.60
C PRO A 776 -12.35 33.57 -28.51
N GLY A 777 -13.45 32.86 -28.75
CA GLY A 777 -14.81 33.41 -28.74
C GLY A 777 -15.50 33.30 -30.09
N ASP A 778 -16.57 34.08 -30.27
CA ASP A 778 -17.35 34.10 -31.51
C ASP A 778 -16.63 34.92 -32.58
N ARG A 779 -16.52 34.37 -33.79
CA ARG A 779 -15.74 34.90 -34.93
C ARG A 779 -16.40 34.52 -36.25
N ASP A 780 -16.17 35.30 -37.30
CA ASP A 780 -16.73 35.07 -38.64
C ASP A 780 -16.55 33.63 -39.17
N ASP A 781 -15.43 32.97 -38.84
CA ASP A 781 -15.12 31.59 -39.23
C ASP A 781 -15.83 30.50 -38.39
N ASN A 782 -16.42 30.84 -37.24
CA ASN A 782 -17.15 29.92 -36.36
C ASN A 782 -18.63 30.27 -36.13
N LEU A 783 -19.10 31.45 -36.54
CA LEU A 783 -20.51 31.85 -36.42
C LEU A 783 -21.49 30.85 -37.03
N TRP A 784 -21.10 30.11 -38.08
CA TRP A 784 -21.96 29.06 -38.68
C TRP A 784 -22.26 27.86 -37.74
N VAL A 785 -21.56 27.75 -36.61
CA VAL A 785 -21.77 26.72 -35.58
C VAL A 785 -22.73 27.21 -34.48
N THR A 786 -22.99 28.51 -34.38
CA THR A 786 -23.90 29.06 -33.37
C THR A 786 -25.36 28.80 -33.75
N ILE A 787 -26.25 28.85 -32.76
CA ILE A 787 -27.68 28.57 -32.96
C ILE A 787 -28.35 29.69 -33.77
N ASP A 788 -27.90 30.94 -33.61
CA ASP A 788 -28.50 32.11 -34.28
C ASP A 788 -28.31 32.08 -35.82
N ASP A 789 -27.18 31.55 -36.29
CA ASP A 789 -26.82 31.43 -37.70
C ASP A 789 -27.25 30.07 -38.32
N TYR A 790 -27.76 29.14 -37.49
CA TYR A 790 -28.13 27.79 -37.90
C TYR A 790 -29.39 27.77 -38.77
N LYS A 791 -29.25 27.19 -39.97
CA LYS A 791 -30.35 26.96 -40.92
C LYS A 791 -30.63 25.45 -40.97
N PRO A 792 -31.80 24.97 -40.50
CA PRO A 792 -32.08 23.54 -40.47
C PRO A 792 -32.17 22.98 -41.91
N PRO A 793 -31.46 21.86 -42.21
CA PRO A 793 -31.58 21.16 -43.48
C PRO A 793 -33.02 20.74 -43.78
N LYS A 794 -33.47 20.94 -45.01
CA LYS A 794 -34.85 20.63 -45.44
C LYS A 794 -34.94 19.34 -46.25
N THR A 795 -33.83 18.88 -46.82
CA THR A 795 -33.76 17.63 -47.58
C THR A 795 -32.79 16.63 -46.94
N GLN A 796 -33.02 15.33 -47.17
CA GLN A 796 -32.11 14.28 -46.69
C GLN A 796 -30.69 14.45 -47.23
N ILE A 797 -30.54 14.99 -48.45
CA ILE A 797 -29.24 15.27 -49.08
C ILE A 797 -28.52 16.40 -48.33
N GLU A 798 -29.22 17.49 -48.00
CA GLU A 798 -28.66 18.55 -47.16
C GLU A 798 -28.29 18.02 -45.76
N TRP A 799 -29.16 17.21 -45.14
CA TRP A 799 -28.93 16.63 -43.81
C TRP A 799 -27.67 15.75 -43.74
N GLU A 800 -27.45 14.88 -44.73
CA GLU A 800 -26.24 14.05 -44.83
C GLU A 800 -24.98 14.86 -45.15
N GLN A 801 -25.13 16.02 -45.80
CA GLN A 801 -24.02 16.87 -46.22
C GLN A 801 -23.63 17.96 -45.22
N THR A 802 -24.52 18.31 -44.28
CA THR A 802 -24.28 19.33 -43.24
C THR A 802 -23.23 18.85 -42.23
N CYS A 803 -22.32 19.76 -41.86
CA CYS A 803 -21.28 19.51 -40.88
C CYS A 803 -21.80 19.72 -39.45
N PHE A 804 -22.36 18.67 -38.84
CA PHE A 804 -22.79 18.74 -37.43
C PHE A 804 -21.59 18.54 -36.48
N LEU A 805 -21.25 19.58 -35.74
CA LEU A 805 -20.14 19.56 -34.77
C LEU A 805 -20.62 19.12 -33.38
N ASP A 806 -20.44 17.84 -33.11
CA ASP A 806 -20.71 17.14 -31.85
C ASP A 806 -20.14 17.76 -30.56
N LYS A 807 -19.15 18.66 -30.68
CA LYS A 807 -18.29 19.14 -29.60
C LYS A 807 -18.33 20.66 -29.58
N SER A 808 -19.00 21.21 -28.57
CA SER A 808 -19.21 22.66 -28.37
C SER A 808 -17.92 23.49 -28.20
N PHE A 809 -16.75 22.85 -28.06
CA PHE A 809 -15.46 23.53 -27.97
C PHE A 809 -14.71 23.64 -29.30
N HIS A 810 -15.14 22.94 -30.36
CA HIS A 810 -14.50 23.04 -31.67
C HIS A 810 -14.71 24.45 -32.26
N GLY A 811 -13.62 25.09 -32.69
CA GLY A 811 -13.67 26.45 -33.23
C GLY A 811 -13.80 27.55 -32.18
N TYR A 812 -14.09 27.26 -30.90
CA TYR A 812 -14.21 28.29 -29.87
C TYR A 812 -12.86 28.97 -29.58
N TYR A 813 -11.83 28.20 -29.21
CA TYR A 813 -10.46 28.72 -29.02
C TYR A 813 -9.67 28.74 -30.34
N THR A 814 -9.69 27.61 -31.06
CA THR A 814 -9.11 27.46 -32.40
C THR A 814 -9.70 26.21 -33.08
N TRP A 815 -9.41 26.03 -34.36
CA TRP A 815 -9.81 24.84 -35.12
C TRP A 815 -8.72 23.76 -35.10
N PRO A 816 -9.09 22.46 -35.05
CA PRO A 816 -8.14 21.39 -35.33
C PRO A 816 -7.72 21.42 -36.80
N LYS A 817 -6.51 20.95 -37.11
CA LYS A 817 -5.97 20.90 -38.49
C LYS A 817 -6.92 20.21 -39.49
N MET A 818 -7.58 19.14 -39.04
CA MET A 818 -8.65 18.47 -39.76
C MET A 818 -9.89 18.39 -38.85
N ILE A 819 -11.04 18.74 -39.40
CA ILE A 819 -12.33 18.68 -38.72
C ILE A 819 -12.96 17.33 -39.06
N LYS A 820 -13.02 16.45 -38.06
CA LYS A 820 -13.61 15.11 -38.15
C LYS A 820 -15.00 15.10 -37.55
N TYR A 821 -16.01 14.83 -38.37
CA TYR A 821 -17.41 14.73 -37.95
C TYR A 821 -18.05 13.44 -38.49
N ALA A 822 -19.13 12.98 -37.86
CA ALA A 822 -19.86 11.80 -38.31
C ALA A 822 -20.97 12.19 -39.30
N VAL A 823 -21.25 11.33 -40.27
CA VAL A 823 -22.39 11.49 -41.18
C VAL A 823 -23.68 11.07 -40.45
N ASN A 824 -24.76 11.83 -40.63
CA ASN A 824 -26.09 11.51 -40.08
C ASN A 824 -26.82 10.44 -40.89
N LYS A 825 -26.13 9.31 -41.11
CA LYS A 825 -26.55 8.13 -41.86
C LYS A 825 -25.86 6.89 -41.29
N GLN A 826 -25.92 6.72 -39.97
CA GLN A 826 -25.33 5.55 -39.32
C GLN A 826 -26.23 4.33 -39.56
N GLU A 827 -25.63 3.22 -40.02
CA GLU A 827 -26.31 1.92 -40.12
C GLU A 827 -26.79 1.43 -38.74
N ARG A 828 -27.86 0.63 -38.72
CA ARG A 828 -28.52 0.11 -37.50
C ARG A 828 -28.98 -1.32 -37.72
N TYR A 829 -29.29 -2.01 -36.62
CA TYR A 829 -29.93 -3.31 -36.68
C TYR A 829 -31.39 -3.16 -37.10
N THR A 830 -31.80 -4.05 -38.02
CA THR A 830 -33.12 -4.20 -38.63
C THR A 830 -33.36 -5.69 -38.83
N LEU A 831 -34.60 -6.12 -39.08
CA LEU A 831 -34.93 -7.53 -39.39
C LEU A 831 -34.03 -8.18 -40.47
N ASN A 832 -33.48 -7.40 -41.40
CA ASN A 832 -32.69 -7.90 -42.52
C ASN A 832 -31.18 -8.02 -42.25
N ASN A 833 -30.67 -7.43 -41.15
CA ASN A 833 -29.23 -7.37 -40.85
C ASN A 833 -28.90 -7.53 -39.35
N ILE A 834 -29.89 -7.92 -38.54
CA ILE A 834 -29.68 -8.25 -37.13
C ILE A 834 -28.93 -9.59 -37.01
N PRO A 835 -27.86 -9.67 -36.20
CA PRO A 835 -27.19 -10.94 -35.91
C PRO A 835 -28.11 -11.88 -35.12
N ASP A 836 -28.07 -13.19 -35.41
CA ASP A 836 -28.92 -14.22 -34.77
C ASP A 836 -28.87 -14.20 -33.24
N ASN A 837 -27.71 -13.86 -32.66
CA ASN A 837 -27.50 -13.74 -31.21
C ASN A 837 -28.11 -12.47 -30.58
N VAL A 838 -28.66 -11.56 -31.39
CA VAL A 838 -29.29 -10.30 -30.96
C VAL A 838 -30.81 -10.30 -31.17
N THR A 839 -31.32 -11.19 -32.03
CA THR A 839 -32.75 -11.29 -32.39
C THR A 839 -33.68 -11.37 -31.18
N ILE A 840 -33.31 -12.10 -30.12
CA ILE A 840 -34.11 -12.22 -28.88
C ILE A 840 -34.42 -10.86 -28.24
N LEU A 841 -33.47 -9.92 -28.23
CA LEU A 841 -33.71 -8.57 -27.70
C LEU A 841 -34.67 -7.81 -28.60
N TYR A 842 -34.53 -7.93 -29.92
CA TYR A 842 -35.39 -7.26 -30.89
C TYR A 842 -36.85 -7.73 -30.79
N ASP A 843 -37.06 -9.05 -30.75
CA ASP A 843 -38.40 -9.64 -30.65
C ASP A 843 -39.10 -9.23 -29.35
N ARG A 844 -38.35 -9.20 -28.23
CA ARG A 844 -38.92 -8.86 -26.92
C ARG A 844 -39.22 -7.38 -26.75
N PHE A 845 -38.40 -6.46 -27.26
CA PHE A 845 -38.74 -5.03 -27.25
C PHE A 845 -39.81 -4.63 -28.30
N ILE A 846 -40.16 -5.54 -29.22
CA ILE A 846 -41.36 -5.42 -30.08
C ILE A 846 -42.64 -5.91 -29.37
N ASP A 847 -42.56 -6.85 -28.41
CA ASP A 847 -43.72 -7.23 -27.61
C ASP A 847 -44.13 -6.10 -26.65
N LYS A 848 -45.27 -5.48 -26.97
CA LYS A 848 -45.90 -4.44 -26.16
C LYS A 848 -46.09 -4.85 -24.70
N ASN A 849 -46.48 -6.09 -24.42
CA ASN A 849 -46.73 -6.56 -23.05
C ASN A 849 -45.43 -6.63 -22.24
N PHE A 850 -44.32 -6.99 -22.89
CA PHE A 850 -43.01 -7.00 -22.26
C PHE A 850 -42.54 -5.57 -21.95
N VAL A 851 -42.62 -4.65 -22.93
CA VAL A 851 -42.23 -3.24 -22.72
C VAL A 851 -43.05 -2.59 -21.61
N GLU A 852 -44.36 -2.84 -21.55
CA GLU A 852 -45.23 -2.37 -20.48
C GLU A 852 -44.76 -2.88 -19.10
N ARG A 853 -44.46 -4.18 -18.97
CA ARG A 853 -43.95 -4.75 -17.71
C ARG A 853 -42.58 -4.20 -17.30
N VAL A 854 -41.66 -3.98 -18.25
CA VAL A 854 -40.36 -3.36 -17.98
C VAL A 854 -40.56 -1.95 -17.39
N ILE A 855 -41.42 -1.15 -18.00
CA ILE A 855 -41.71 0.22 -17.53
C ILE A 855 -42.41 0.19 -16.16
N GLN A 856 -43.36 -0.72 -15.94
CA GLN A 856 -44.02 -0.88 -14.64
C GLN A 856 -43.04 -1.17 -13.50
N PHE A 857 -42.03 -2.01 -13.73
CA PHE A 857 -40.97 -2.24 -12.74
C PHE A 857 -40.05 -1.03 -12.57
N MET A 858 -39.66 -0.35 -13.66
CA MET A 858 -38.83 0.85 -13.60
C MET A 858 -39.47 2.04 -12.86
N ILE A 859 -40.80 2.12 -12.81
CA ILE A 859 -41.51 3.09 -11.95
C ILE A 859 -41.30 2.77 -10.46
N LEU A 860 -41.19 1.49 -10.10
CA LEU A 860 -41.05 0.99 -8.73
C LEU A 860 -39.59 0.91 -8.26
N ASP A 861 -38.62 1.12 -9.14
CA ASP A 861 -37.18 1.10 -8.83
C ASP A 861 -36.75 2.41 -8.10
N GLU A 862 -37.29 2.64 -6.91
CA GLU A 862 -36.94 3.76 -6.01
C GLU A 862 -35.85 3.34 -5.00
N ASP A 863 -35.01 4.27 -4.55
CA ASP A 863 -33.93 3.99 -3.59
C ASP A 863 -34.48 3.68 -2.18
N GLU A 864 -33.97 2.63 -1.53
CA GLU A 864 -34.48 2.11 -0.24
C GLU A 864 -34.45 3.14 0.90
N ASP A 865 -33.60 4.17 0.81
CA ASP A 865 -33.42 5.21 1.82
C ASP A 865 -34.48 6.33 1.83
N GLY A 866 -35.44 6.32 0.89
CA GLY A 866 -36.54 7.31 0.85
C GLY A 866 -36.09 8.76 0.59
N SER A 867 -34.92 8.93 -0.04
CA SER A 867 -34.41 10.23 -0.50
C SER A 867 -35.03 10.65 -1.85
N GLU A 868 -34.73 11.86 -2.33
CA GLU A 868 -35.41 12.46 -3.49
C GLU A 868 -35.34 11.58 -4.76
N ILE A 869 -36.47 11.46 -5.48
CA ILE A 869 -36.55 10.68 -6.73
C ILE A 869 -35.64 11.32 -7.80
N ASN A 870 -34.49 10.68 -8.00
CA ASN A 870 -33.42 11.15 -8.88
C ASN A 870 -33.46 10.47 -10.26
N PHE A 871 -32.87 11.13 -11.27
CA PHE A 871 -32.75 10.62 -12.64
C PHE A 871 -31.73 9.47 -12.72
N ASP A 872 -32.18 8.26 -13.07
CA ASP A 872 -31.35 7.08 -13.24
C ASP A 872 -30.56 7.16 -14.55
N LYS A 873 -29.27 7.47 -14.38
CA LYS A 873 -28.27 7.52 -15.45
C LYS A 873 -28.09 6.17 -16.17
N THR A 874 -28.31 5.05 -15.50
CA THR A 874 -28.16 3.69 -16.03
C THR A 874 -29.31 3.37 -17.00
N GLN A 875 -30.56 3.57 -16.57
CA GLN A 875 -31.75 3.42 -17.41
C GLN A 875 -31.70 4.34 -18.63
N PHE A 876 -31.38 5.63 -18.44
CA PHE A 876 -31.14 6.57 -19.53
C PHE A 876 -30.10 6.07 -20.56
N VAL A 877 -28.95 5.56 -20.10
CA VAL A 877 -27.90 5.07 -21.02
C VAL A 877 -28.33 3.76 -21.71
N MET A 878 -29.19 2.94 -21.09
CA MET A 878 -29.83 1.80 -21.73
C MET A 878 -30.72 2.24 -22.90
N PHE A 879 -31.70 3.13 -22.66
CA PHE A 879 -32.60 3.64 -23.71
C PHE A 879 -31.80 4.32 -24.84
N LYS A 880 -30.82 5.16 -24.50
CA LYS A 880 -29.86 5.73 -25.46
C LYS A 880 -29.09 4.67 -26.25
N GLY A 881 -28.81 3.52 -25.65
CA GLY A 881 -28.22 2.36 -26.30
C GLY A 881 -29.17 1.73 -27.32
N LEU A 882 -30.41 1.45 -26.92
CA LEU A 882 -31.47 0.86 -27.74
C LEU A 882 -31.76 1.72 -28.97
N PHE A 883 -32.15 3.00 -28.80
CA PHE A 883 -32.50 3.90 -29.91
C PHE A 883 -31.30 4.23 -30.82
N ARG A 884 -30.07 4.16 -30.31
CA ARG A 884 -28.86 4.22 -31.16
C ARG A 884 -28.68 2.94 -31.99
N ASN A 885 -28.89 1.77 -31.42
CA ASN A 885 -28.55 0.51 -32.08
C ASN A 885 -29.67 0.01 -33.02
N PHE A 886 -30.93 0.25 -32.69
CA PHE A 886 -32.12 -0.25 -33.41
C PHE A 886 -32.97 0.84 -34.09
N GLY A 887 -32.68 2.12 -33.81
CA GLY A 887 -33.39 3.24 -34.46
C GLY A 887 -34.86 3.31 -34.06
N LEU A 888 -35.75 3.33 -35.05
CA LEU A 888 -37.20 3.48 -34.88
C LEU A 888 -37.91 2.19 -34.42
N ALA A 889 -37.25 1.03 -34.44
CA ALA A 889 -37.92 -0.28 -34.35
C ALA A 889 -38.81 -0.49 -33.12
N PHE A 890 -38.53 0.20 -32.01
CA PHE A 890 -39.31 0.13 -30.77
C PHE A 890 -40.08 1.42 -30.47
N LEU A 891 -40.01 2.44 -31.33
CA LEU A 891 -40.50 3.78 -31.03
C LEU A 891 -42.00 3.79 -30.74
N ASP A 892 -42.82 3.15 -31.57
CA ASP A 892 -44.27 3.15 -31.41
C ASP A 892 -44.72 2.56 -30.05
N ASN A 893 -44.08 1.46 -29.61
CA ASN A 893 -44.31 0.85 -28.30
C ASN A 893 -43.97 1.81 -27.16
N PHE A 894 -42.83 2.50 -27.23
CA PHE A 894 -42.44 3.48 -26.20
C PHE A 894 -43.28 4.76 -26.26
N MET A 895 -43.75 5.20 -27.44
CA MET A 895 -44.63 6.36 -27.58
C MET A 895 -45.97 6.14 -26.88
N GLU A 896 -46.60 4.97 -27.05
CA GLU A 896 -47.86 4.65 -26.36
C GLU A 896 -47.69 4.67 -24.84
N GLN A 897 -46.59 4.09 -24.33
CA GLN A 897 -46.28 4.08 -22.90
C GLN A 897 -45.95 5.48 -22.36
N LEU A 898 -45.22 6.31 -23.11
CA LEU A 898 -44.96 7.71 -22.74
C LEU A 898 -46.25 8.53 -22.57
N TYR A 899 -47.25 8.34 -23.44
CA TYR A 899 -48.55 9.00 -23.26
C TYR A 899 -49.21 8.58 -21.94
N MET A 900 -49.14 7.31 -21.55
CA MET A 900 -49.69 6.83 -20.28
C MET A 900 -48.93 7.37 -19.06
N LEU A 901 -47.59 7.37 -19.10
CA LEU A 901 -46.72 7.84 -18.00
C LEU A 901 -46.93 9.32 -17.64
N ILE A 902 -47.27 10.14 -18.64
CA ILE A 902 -47.44 11.60 -18.48
C ILE A 902 -48.83 11.95 -17.94
N HIS A 903 -49.84 11.13 -18.24
CA HIS A 903 -51.20 11.32 -17.75
C HIS A 903 -51.50 10.44 -16.51
N GLU A 904 -50.47 10.11 -15.72
CA GLU A 904 -50.63 9.31 -14.49
C GLU A 904 -51.34 10.15 -13.41
N GLU A 905 -52.62 9.84 -13.18
CA GLU A 905 -53.46 10.50 -12.18
C GLU A 905 -53.09 10.10 -10.73
N THR A 906 -52.39 8.98 -10.54
CA THR A 906 -52.02 8.45 -9.23
C THR A 906 -50.82 9.20 -8.65
N LYS A 907 -51.06 10.13 -7.71
CA LYS A 907 -50.01 10.93 -7.04
C LYS A 907 -48.81 10.12 -6.53
N GLU A 908 -49.04 8.91 -6.03
CA GLU A 908 -48.00 8.02 -5.51
C GLU A 908 -47.05 7.52 -6.62
N LYS A 909 -47.57 7.28 -7.83
CA LYS A 909 -46.77 6.83 -8.99
C LYS A 909 -46.27 7.97 -9.87
N GLN A 910 -46.95 9.12 -9.83
CA GLN A 910 -46.70 10.24 -10.74
C GLN A 910 -45.23 10.68 -10.78
N ALA A 911 -44.52 10.67 -9.65
CA ALA A 911 -43.11 11.04 -9.60
C ALA A 911 -42.18 10.01 -10.30
N GLY A 912 -42.35 8.72 -10.01
CA GLY A 912 -41.65 7.63 -10.71
C GLY A 912 -41.99 7.55 -12.20
N SER A 913 -43.27 7.73 -12.57
CA SER A 913 -43.72 7.77 -13.97
C SER A 913 -43.09 8.94 -14.73
N HIS A 914 -43.02 10.14 -14.13
CA HIS A 914 -42.35 11.29 -14.72
C HIS A 914 -40.82 11.12 -14.81
N ARG A 915 -40.18 10.44 -13.85
CA ARG A 915 -38.76 10.06 -13.93
C ARG A 915 -38.51 9.18 -15.15
N VAL A 916 -39.19 8.04 -15.24
CA VAL A 916 -39.01 7.05 -16.33
C VAL A 916 -39.34 7.67 -17.69
N ALA A 917 -40.39 8.51 -17.78
CA ALA A 917 -40.69 9.26 -19.00
C ALA A 917 -39.54 10.19 -19.41
N ALA A 918 -38.94 10.92 -18.47
CA ALA A 918 -37.80 11.79 -18.74
C ALA A 918 -36.55 11.01 -19.21
N GLU A 919 -36.30 9.82 -18.65
CA GLU A 919 -35.19 8.93 -19.03
C GLU A 919 -35.37 8.31 -20.41
N ILE A 920 -36.58 7.85 -20.75
CA ILE A 920 -36.93 7.37 -22.09
C ILE A 920 -36.78 8.51 -23.11
N VAL A 921 -37.36 9.69 -22.85
CA VAL A 921 -37.28 10.86 -23.75
C VAL A 921 -35.83 11.31 -23.94
N ALA A 922 -35.05 11.45 -22.86
CA ALA A 922 -33.62 11.75 -22.94
C ALA A 922 -32.85 10.66 -23.70
N GLY A 923 -33.23 9.40 -23.52
CA GLY A 923 -32.69 8.23 -24.22
C GLY A 923 -32.93 8.29 -25.73
N VAL A 924 -34.17 8.55 -26.17
CA VAL A 924 -34.53 8.74 -27.58
C VAL A 924 -33.74 9.89 -28.18
N ILE A 925 -33.77 11.08 -27.56
CA ILE A 925 -33.08 12.29 -28.07
C ILE A 925 -31.56 12.07 -28.14
N CYS A 926 -30.96 11.42 -27.15
CA CYS A 926 -29.52 11.13 -27.17
C CYS A 926 -29.14 9.96 -28.11
N GLY A 927 -30.08 9.06 -28.39
CA GLY A 927 -29.93 7.94 -29.32
C GLY A 927 -30.11 8.34 -30.78
N SER A 928 -30.96 9.34 -31.04
CA SER A 928 -31.30 9.85 -32.37
C SER A 928 -30.22 10.70 -33.05
N LYS A 929 -29.11 10.96 -32.35
CA LYS A 929 -28.02 11.86 -32.76
C LYS A 929 -27.51 11.74 -34.21
N TYR A 930 -27.50 10.55 -34.80
CA TYR A 930 -27.04 10.31 -36.19
C TYR A 930 -28.12 9.63 -37.05
N TRP A 931 -29.39 9.86 -36.71
CA TRP A 931 -30.54 9.41 -37.50
C TRP A 931 -30.68 10.20 -38.81
N THR A 932 -31.39 9.65 -39.78
CA THR A 932 -31.76 10.37 -41.01
C THR A 932 -32.81 11.44 -40.71
N LEU A 933 -32.97 12.42 -41.60
CA LEU A 933 -33.96 13.50 -41.44
C LEU A 933 -35.39 12.94 -41.32
N GLU A 934 -35.69 11.88 -42.07
CA GLU A 934 -36.95 11.14 -41.98
C GLU A 934 -37.17 10.55 -40.58
N MET A 935 -36.20 9.80 -40.05
CA MET A 935 -36.27 9.24 -38.70
C MET A 935 -36.40 10.33 -37.62
N VAL A 936 -35.68 11.45 -37.76
CA VAL A 936 -35.78 12.59 -36.83
C VAL A 936 -37.16 13.25 -36.92
N SER A 937 -37.76 13.33 -38.11
CA SER A 937 -39.10 13.92 -38.26
C SER A 937 -40.21 13.13 -37.54
N GLN A 938 -40.06 11.81 -37.38
CA GLN A 938 -41.03 10.98 -36.67
C GLN A 938 -41.02 11.23 -35.14
N ILE A 939 -39.85 11.54 -34.56
CA ILE A 939 -39.73 11.90 -33.14
C ILE A 939 -40.06 13.37 -32.85
N CYS A 940 -40.38 14.20 -33.84
CA CYS A 940 -40.94 15.54 -33.59
C CYS A 940 -42.29 15.48 -32.85
N SER A 941 -43.00 14.35 -32.89
CA SER A 941 -44.17 14.07 -32.06
C SER A 941 -43.90 14.12 -30.55
N LEU A 942 -42.67 13.82 -30.11
CA LEU A 942 -42.24 13.98 -28.71
C LEU A 942 -42.27 15.43 -28.23
N TYR A 943 -42.23 16.42 -29.12
CA TYR A 943 -42.29 17.83 -28.74
C TYR A 943 -43.60 18.17 -28.02
N ALA A 944 -44.73 17.68 -28.54
CA ALA A 944 -46.05 17.86 -27.92
C ALA A 944 -46.12 17.18 -26.54
N ILE A 945 -45.50 16.00 -26.40
CA ILE A 945 -45.32 15.29 -25.13
C ILE A 945 -44.52 16.14 -24.12
N THR A 946 -43.41 16.76 -24.55
CA THR A 946 -42.61 17.62 -23.67
C THR A 946 -43.31 18.93 -23.32
N GLU A 947 -44.10 19.52 -24.23
CA GLU A 947 -44.90 20.71 -23.91
C GLU A 947 -45.95 20.43 -22.84
N VAL A 948 -46.65 19.27 -22.89
CA VAL A 948 -47.61 18.88 -21.85
C VAL A 948 -46.93 18.84 -20.48
N VAL A 949 -45.84 18.07 -20.34
CA VAL A 949 -45.08 17.93 -19.07
C VAL A 949 -44.56 19.28 -18.54
N LEU A 950 -44.10 20.16 -19.42
CA LEU A 950 -43.61 21.49 -19.03
C LEU A 950 -44.75 22.47 -18.71
N SER A 951 -45.93 22.30 -19.32
CA SER A 951 -47.10 23.17 -19.08
C SER A 951 -47.77 22.91 -17.73
N GLU A 952 -47.76 21.66 -17.23
CA GLU A 952 -48.27 21.33 -15.90
C GLU A 952 -47.35 21.86 -14.78
N LYS A 953 -46.03 21.90 -15.01
CA LYS A 953 -45.04 22.47 -14.08
C LYS A 953 -44.97 23.99 -14.15
N SER A 954 -46.04 24.63 -13.67
CA SER A 954 -46.22 26.08 -13.51
C SER A 954 -45.27 26.78 -12.50
N SER A 955 -43.96 26.54 -12.54
CA SER A 955 -42.95 27.37 -11.83
C SER A 955 -41.46 27.12 -12.16
N VAL A 956 -41.07 26.66 -13.36
CA VAL A 956 -39.63 26.60 -13.73
C VAL A 956 -39.32 27.36 -15.02
N ARG A 957 -38.68 28.52 -14.89
CA ARG A 957 -37.99 29.18 -16.01
C ARG A 957 -36.68 28.45 -16.29
N PHE A 958 -36.61 27.69 -17.37
CA PHE A 958 -35.32 27.29 -17.94
C PHE A 958 -34.85 28.26 -19.03
N PHE A 959 -33.53 28.38 -19.14
CA PHE A 959 -32.85 29.31 -20.04
C PHE A 959 -32.99 28.85 -21.51
N ALA A 960 -33.12 29.84 -22.39
CA ALA A 960 -32.94 29.69 -23.84
C ALA A 960 -31.45 29.53 -24.20
#